data_AF-N2AEA4-F1
#
_entry.id   AF-N2AEA4-F1
#
_cell.length_a   1.000
_cell.length_b   1.000
_cell.length_c   1.000
_cell.angle_alpha   90.00
_cell.angle_beta   90.00
_cell.angle_gamma   90.00
#
_symmetry.space_group_name_H-M   'P 1'
#
loop_
_entity.id
_entity.type
_entity.pdbx_description
1 polymer ?
#
loop_
_entity_poly.entity_id
_entity_poly.type
_entity_poly.pdbx_seq_one_letter_code
_entity_poly.pdbx_strand_id
1 'polypeptide(L)'
;MADLVTELNQQLPASQKGMIEFTASGNRLVIQGISNKITDLGFASTSGAYTQLFTGREINDMHLTATGEEHYLQGSTAPDINQMASVTMKEEIPLSSTTINSYNNNLRFELNGQTVWIYLDPGTYSRAGLIDELNKQFAKGGHNVKASLTGNHLTLTTTLSGTSQKLSLDVRTRYNGGGWEAFVGLDPTPVAPSMPDYAHLRGENEFTNITLDNTNNNFEFELDDGTKCNVTLPAKAYTLQQLAIELQVVIDSQIGRGKIEISTLGNALQMDAISLDGNFKNPNIQNSSFYKNVFCKNTSGTHTGQPVHQVGEHSYDEAFIIGRYDVTSDPIEIASGVNDKFIIDLTYKSHPSDPKKDYSKPLEVTIPPGTYTGNQLAALLTPQLNAQLAANNITGFELKAEVGGHNTGVAGAIDANALQITLLEATKPGSSQKFESAPGTYVLEGVRGSAASSIFYKTNGKPEPSYVTGAQSLTGGVIFPPDKRTLTLKTDGVSHSYTFTKEFYNANEVVDFLNDKFEHGDDNGKTAPLVASLENGRLKITHKVVGSHTITEIGGSAKGVVFYYENGRKGQDGFMLQVGALGNQGLELPRLRVGTASLKINSITISKPKYAEKALRRLDEAINMLSERRSTYGALQNRIEYLNANNRNIAQNVQASESRIRDADMAKEMVEHLKNKLLTQVSESVLAQANQVPNRLLNLLQ
;
A
#
# COMPACT_ATOMS: atom_id res chain seq x y z
N MET A 1 24.77 25.95 -63.29
CA MET A 1 24.41 27.23 -62.64
C MET A 1 24.37 28.38 -63.64
N ALA A 2 25.41 28.62 -64.44
CA ALA A 2 25.42 29.69 -65.46
C ALA A 2 24.26 29.59 -66.48
N ASP A 3 23.97 28.38 -66.97
CA ASP A 3 22.85 28.16 -67.90
C ASP A 3 21.48 28.43 -67.24
N LEU A 4 21.32 28.01 -65.98
CA LEU A 4 20.11 28.25 -65.18
C LEU A 4 19.89 29.75 -64.91
N VAL A 5 20.95 30.48 -64.56
CA VAL A 5 20.90 31.94 -64.37
C VAL A 5 20.51 32.66 -65.66
N THR A 6 21.07 32.22 -66.78
CA THR A 6 20.76 32.77 -68.10
C THR A 6 19.29 32.56 -68.45
N GLU A 7 18.80 31.33 -68.26
CA GLU A 7 17.40 30.97 -68.53
C GLU A 7 16.42 31.74 -67.63
N LEU A 8 16.68 31.84 -66.32
CA LEU A 8 15.82 32.55 -65.37
C LEU A 8 15.74 34.06 -65.68
N ASN A 9 16.86 34.69 -66.05
CA ASN A 9 16.88 36.10 -66.46
C ASN A 9 16.13 36.35 -67.77
N GLN A 10 16.13 35.40 -68.70
CA GLN A 10 15.38 35.53 -69.95
C GLN A 10 13.88 35.51 -69.71
N GLN A 11 13.42 34.70 -68.76
CA GLN A 11 12.02 34.53 -68.39
C GLN A 11 11.44 35.67 -67.53
N LEU A 12 12.26 36.63 -67.07
CA LEU A 12 11.76 37.82 -66.37
C LEU A 12 10.80 38.64 -67.24
N PRO A 13 9.62 39.04 -66.72
CA PRO A 13 8.73 39.96 -67.40
C PRO A 13 9.43 41.27 -67.77
N ALA A 14 9.05 41.88 -68.90
CA ALA A 14 9.66 43.13 -69.38
C ALA A 14 9.57 44.28 -68.36
N SER A 15 8.54 44.29 -67.50
CA SER A 15 8.36 45.26 -66.42
C SER A 15 9.34 45.09 -65.25
N GLN A 16 9.97 43.92 -65.11
CA GLN A 16 10.90 43.58 -64.02
C GLN A 16 12.36 43.50 -64.51
N LYS A 17 12.58 43.42 -65.84
CA LYS A 17 13.92 43.51 -66.43
C LYS A 17 14.55 44.88 -66.14
N GLY A 18 15.73 44.88 -65.52
CA GLY A 18 16.40 46.09 -65.05
C GLY A 18 16.00 46.53 -63.63
N MET A 19 15.11 45.80 -62.96
CA MET A 19 14.78 46.00 -61.54
C MET A 19 15.24 44.85 -60.66
N ILE A 20 15.18 43.62 -61.17
CA ILE A 20 15.64 42.39 -60.50
C ILE A 20 16.52 41.60 -61.48
N GLU A 21 17.54 40.91 -60.96
CA GLU A 21 18.43 40.03 -61.72
C GLU A 21 18.69 38.74 -60.93
N PHE A 22 18.75 37.60 -61.63
CA PHE A 22 19.29 36.36 -61.11
C PHE A 22 20.80 36.32 -61.35
N THR A 23 21.60 36.01 -60.34
CA THR A 23 23.06 35.83 -60.46
C THR A 23 23.51 34.54 -59.78
N ALA A 24 24.77 34.16 -59.97
CA ALA A 24 25.37 33.05 -59.26
C ALA A 24 26.43 33.58 -58.30
N SER A 25 26.38 33.13 -57.04
CA SER A 25 27.47 33.31 -56.08
C SER A 25 27.94 31.94 -55.60
N GLY A 26 29.11 31.52 -56.07
CA GLY A 26 29.60 30.15 -55.89
C GLY A 26 28.61 29.12 -56.45
N ASN A 27 28.11 28.23 -55.59
CA ASN A 27 27.14 27.20 -55.97
C ASN A 27 25.68 27.55 -55.59
N ARG A 28 25.39 28.83 -55.33
CA ARG A 28 24.06 29.33 -54.94
C ARG A 28 23.48 30.24 -56.02
N LEU A 29 22.17 30.11 -56.25
CA LEU A 29 21.38 31.05 -57.04
C LEU A 29 21.05 32.27 -56.18
N VAL A 30 21.36 33.47 -56.65
CA VAL A 30 21.13 34.74 -55.97
C VAL A 30 20.12 35.55 -56.77
N ILE A 31 19.20 36.24 -56.09
CA ILE A 31 18.21 37.13 -56.71
C ILE A 31 18.45 38.51 -56.12
N GLN A 32 18.91 39.44 -56.95
CA GLN A 32 19.30 40.78 -56.51
C GLN A 32 18.35 41.83 -57.10
N GLY A 33 17.90 42.76 -56.24
CA GLY A 33 17.29 43.99 -56.70
C GLY A 33 18.37 44.93 -57.21
N ILE A 34 18.29 45.34 -58.48
CA ILE A 34 19.25 46.27 -59.10
C ILE A 34 18.68 47.70 -59.21
N SER A 35 17.49 47.93 -58.63
CA SER A 35 16.84 49.24 -58.54
C SER A 35 16.53 49.60 -57.09
N ASN A 36 16.81 50.86 -56.72
CA ASN A 36 16.45 51.46 -55.43
C ASN A 36 14.95 51.58 -55.16
N LYS A 37 14.09 51.12 -56.08
CA LYS A 37 12.64 51.07 -55.95
C LYS A 37 12.10 49.72 -55.46
N ILE A 38 12.95 48.70 -55.38
CA ILE A 38 12.58 47.38 -54.85
C ILE A 38 12.87 47.39 -53.35
N THR A 39 11.81 47.38 -52.53
CA THR A 39 11.92 47.33 -51.06
C THR A 39 11.62 45.94 -50.50
N ASP A 40 10.98 45.07 -51.27
CA ASP A 40 10.61 43.72 -50.85
C ASP A 40 10.50 42.80 -52.09
N LEU A 41 10.80 41.52 -51.91
CA LEU A 41 10.86 40.49 -52.95
C LEU A 41 10.17 39.23 -52.42
N GLY A 42 8.85 39.14 -52.65
CA GLY A 42 8.04 38.02 -52.20
C GLY A 42 7.97 36.89 -53.23
N PHE A 43 8.17 35.65 -52.79
CA PHE A 43 7.91 34.46 -53.58
C PHE A 43 6.59 33.82 -53.12
N ALA A 44 5.67 33.58 -54.04
CA ALA A 44 4.52 32.74 -53.75
C ALA A 44 4.94 31.27 -53.79
N SER A 45 4.55 30.49 -52.78
CA SER A 45 4.78 29.04 -52.69
C SER A 45 4.25 28.33 -53.93
N THR A 46 5.13 28.09 -54.90
CA THR A 46 4.77 27.47 -56.18
C THR A 46 5.43 26.10 -56.23
N SER A 47 4.69 25.09 -56.69
CA SER A 47 5.17 23.72 -56.81
C SER A 47 6.18 23.58 -57.97
N GLY A 48 6.99 22.52 -57.97
CA GLY A 48 7.82 22.14 -59.12
C GLY A 48 9.25 22.67 -59.03
N ALA A 49 9.65 23.53 -59.96
CA ALA A 49 11.03 24.05 -60.03
C ALA A 49 11.46 24.79 -58.75
N TYR A 50 10.53 25.51 -58.11
CA TYR A 50 10.78 26.16 -56.82
C TYR A 50 11.16 25.16 -55.73
N THR A 51 10.48 24.00 -55.66
CA THR A 51 10.81 22.93 -54.71
C THR A 51 12.16 22.26 -55.02
N GLN A 52 12.60 22.22 -56.28
CA GLN A 52 13.93 21.68 -56.62
C GLN A 52 15.07 22.68 -56.38
N LEU A 53 14.79 23.98 -56.52
CA LEU A 53 15.79 25.03 -56.41
C LEU A 53 15.97 25.56 -54.98
N PHE A 54 14.92 25.47 -54.15
CA PHE A 54 14.86 26.12 -52.84
C PHE A 54 14.44 25.16 -51.70
N THR A 55 14.91 23.91 -51.69
CA THR A 55 14.75 23.00 -50.51
C THR A 55 15.89 23.16 -49.51
N GLY A 56 15.54 23.40 -48.24
CA GLY A 56 16.45 23.28 -47.11
C GLY A 56 16.20 22.00 -46.31
N ARG A 57 17.00 21.79 -45.25
CA ARG A 57 16.85 20.67 -44.32
C ARG A 57 16.53 21.23 -42.93
N GLU A 58 15.46 20.75 -42.32
CA GLU A 58 15.12 21.07 -40.93
C GLU A 58 15.17 19.79 -40.07
N ILE A 59 15.47 19.96 -38.78
CA ILE A 59 15.52 18.85 -37.82
C ILE A 59 14.09 18.43 -37.49
N ASN A 60 13.85 17.12 -37.43
CA ASN A 60 12.55 16.58 -37.03
C ASN A 60 12.18 17.05 -35.62
N ASP A 61 11.01 17.67 -35.51
CA ASP A 61 10.45 18.08 -34.23
C ASP A 61 9.84 16.85 -33.52
N MET A 62 10.40 16.51 -32.36
CA MET A 62 10.02 15.35 -31.58
C MET A 62 9.81 15.79 -30.14
N HIS A 63 8.65 15.45 -29.60
CA HIS A 63 8.32 15.56 -28.19
C HIS A 63 7.97 14.16 -27.67
N LEU A 64 8.82 13.62 -26.80
CA LEU A 64 8.58 12.35 -26.14
C LEU A 64 8.62 12.57 -24.63
N THR A 65 7.62 12.03 -23.93
CA THR A 65 7.56 12.06 -22.48
C THR A 65 7.40 10.65 -21.95
N ALA A 66 8.21 10.28 -20.97
CA ALA A 66 8.00 9.08 -20.18
C ALA A 66 7.95 9.44 -18.70
N THR A 67 7.09 8.74 -17.97
CA THR A 67 7.02 8.77 -16.52
C THR A 67 7.28 7.38 -15.97
N GLY A 68 8.08 7.28 -14.92
CA GLY A 68 8.22 6.06 -14.14
C GLY A 68 7.07 5.92 -13.14
N GLU A 69 6.88 4.71 -12.66
CA GLU A 69 5.85 4.37 -11.67
C GLU A 69 6.54 3.76 -10.44
N GLU A 70 6.28 4.36 -9.27
CA GLU A 70 6.68 3.88 -7.95
C GLU A 70 5.39 3.60 -7.16
N HIS A 71 5.15 2.35 -6.75
CA HIS A 71 4.03 1.96 -5.89
C HIS A 71 4.55 1.70 -4.48
N TYR A 72 3.81 2.11 -3.44
CA TYR A 72 4.23 1.99 -2.04
C TYR A 72 3.19 1.16 -1.28
N LEU A 73 3.66 0.22 -0.47
CA LEU A 73 2.80 -0.46 0.51
C LEU A 73 2.67 0.39 1.77
N GLN A 74 1.57 0.18 2.51
CA GLN A 74 1.38 0.80 3.82
C GLN A 74 2.60 0.59 4.74
N GLY A 75 3.09 1.67 5.35
CA GLY A 75 4.26 1.68 6.23
C GLY A 75 5.59 1.57 5.50
N SER A 76 5.61 1.54 4.17
CA SER A 76 6.84 1.48 3.37
C SER A 76 7.40 2.87 3.09
N THR A 77 8.68 3.06 3.38
CA THR A 77 9.45 4.24 2.97
C THR A 77 10.15 4.03 1.62
N ALA A 78 9.91 2.89 0.95
CA ALA A 78 10.45 2.52 -0.36
C ALA A 78 9.39 1.79 -1.24
N PRO A 79 9.44 1.90 -2.58
CA PRO A 79 8.42 1.33 -3.46
C PRO A 79 8.60 -0.16 -3.75
N ASP A 80 7.51 -0.91 -3.93
CA ASP A 80 7.48 -2.35 -4.28
C ASP A 80 7.42 -2.61 -5.79
N ILE A 81 6.90 -1.66 -6.58
CA ILE A 81 7.01 -1.60 -8.03
C ILE A 81 7.95 -0.45 -8.38
N ASN A 82 8.95 -0.72 -9.22
CA ASN A 82 9.95 0.26 -9.62
C ASN A 82 10.14 0.24 -11.14
N GLN A 83 9.31 1.01 -11.85
CA GLN A 83 9.43 1.18 -13.30
C GLN A 83 10.15 2.50 -13.60
N MET A 84 11.33 2.40 -14.19
CA MET A 84 12.09 3.58 -14.64
C MET A 84 11.36 4.30 -15.78
N ALA A 85 11.43 5.64 -15.80
CA ALA A 85 11.04 6.39 -16.98
C ALA A 85 12.03 6.05 -18.11
N SER A 86 11.51 5.52 -19.21
CA SER A 86 12.31 5.15 -20.38
C SER A 86 11.68 5.72 -21.65
N VAL A 87 12.48 6.45 -22.42
CA VAL A 87 12.09 7.01 -23.72
C VAL A 87 12.96 6.37 -24.79
N THR A 88 12.31 5.77 -25.79
CA THR A 88 12.98 5.30 -27.02
C THR A 88 12.65 6.24 -28.16
N MET A 89 13.68 6.75 -28.84
CA MET A 89 13.52 7.63 -30.01
C MET A 89 12.81 6.88 -31.14
N LYS A 90 11.89 7.55 -31.81
CA LYS A 90 11.09 6.94 -32.89
C LYS A 90 11.93 6.58 -34.10
N GLU A 91 12.91 7.41 -34.42
CA GLU A 91 13.77 7.24 -35.60
C GLU A 91 15.03 6.44 -35.26
N GLU A 92 15.52 5.69 -36.24
CA GLU A 92 16.82 5.03 -36.13
C GLU A 92 17.96 6.04 -36.26
N ILE A 93 19.10 5.77 -35.63
CA ILE A 93 20.33 6.54 -35.89
C ILE A 93 20.71 6.32 -37.37
N PRO A 94 20.57 7.33 -38.25
CA PRO A 94 20.45 7.12 -39.70
C PRO A 94 21.76 6.67 -40.35
N LEU A 95 22.91 6.98 -39.74
CA LEU A 95 24.23 6.68 -40.25
C LEU A 95 24.93 5.63 -39.38
N SER A 96 25.83 4.86 -40.00
CA SER A 96 26.73 3.94 -39.27
C SER A 96 27.77 4.69 -38.42
N SER A 97 28.05 5.95 -38.79
CA SER A 97 28.93 6.86 -38.07
C SER A 97 28.45 8.31 -38.17
N THR A 98 28.56 9.05 -37.08
CA THR A 98 28.14 10.46 -36.99
C THR A 98 29.29 11.34 -36.54
N THR A 99 29.50 12.47 -37.22
CA THR A 99 30.50 13.47 -36.86
C THR A 99 29.89 14.56 -35.98
N ILE A 100 30.47 14.73 -34.78
CA ILE A 100 30.18 15.79 -33.81
C ILE A 100 31.21 16.92 -33.95
N ASN A 101 30.73 18.15 -34.03
CA ASN A 101 31.49 19.40 -34.19
C ASN A 101 30.84 20.54 -33.38
N SER A 102 31.36 21.76 -33.48
CA SER A 102 30.89 22.93 -32.70
C SER A 102 29.44 23.35 -32.97
N TYR A 103 28.84 22.88 -34.06
CA TYR A 103 27.46 23.21 -34.43
C TYR A 103 26.46 22.14 -33.97
N ASN A 104 26.90 20.90 -33.73
CA ASN A 104 26.05 19.77 -33.37
C ASN A 104 26.52 18.98 -32.15
N ASN A 105 27.12 19.65 -31.16
CA ASN A 105 27.60 18.99 -29.94
C ASN A 105 26.67 19.12 -28.73
N ASN A 106 25.58 19.88 -28.82
CA ASN A 106 24.72 20.18 -27.67
C ASN A 106 23.38 19.42 -27.71
N LEU A 107 23.02 18.77 -26.61
CA LEU A 107 21.75 18.08 -26.39
C LEU A 107 21.03 18.62 -25.15
N ARG A 108 19.72 18.86 -25.30
CA ARG A 108 18.83 19.31 -24.23
C ARG A 108 17.71 18.30 -23.99
N PHE A 109 17.40 18.02 -22.73
CA PHE A 109 16.21 17.29 -22.29
C PHE A 109 15.82 17.73 -20.87
N GLU A 110 14.64 17.35 -20.40
CA GLU A 110 14.20 17.57 -19.02
C GLU A 110 14.20 16.24 -18.27
N LEU A 111 14.83 16.24 -17.09
CA LEU A 111 14.92 15.11 -16.17
C LEU A 111 14.31 15.52 -14.84
N ASN A 112 13.25 14.82 -14.42
CA ASN A 112 12.52 15.08 -13.17
C ASN A 112 12.10 16.56 -13.02
N GLY A 113 11.70 17.20 -14.13
CA GLY A 113 11.31 18.61 -14.19
C GLY A 113 12.47 19.63 -14.25
N GLN A 114 13.72 19.19 -14.27
CA GLN A 114 14.90 20.06 -14.44
C GLN A 114 15.46 19.97 -15.87
N THR A 115 15.80 21.10 -16.47
CA THR A 115 16.47 21.12 -17.78
C THR A 115 17.93 20.69 -17.66
N VAL A 116 18.31 19.67 -18.42
CA VAL A 116 19.68 19.13 -18.52
C VAL A 116 20.27 19.48 -19.88
N TRP A 117 21.53 19.92 -19.87
CA TRP A 117 22.32 20.22 -21.06
C TRP A 117 23.56 19.33 -21.11
N ILE A 118 23.77 18.65 -22.24
CA ILE A 118 24.90 17.75 -22.46
C ILE A 118 25.69 18.20 -23.68
N TYR A 119 27.01 18.28 -23.52
CA TYR A 119 27.94 18.63 -24.59
C TYR A 119 28.80 17.41 -24.92
N LEU A 120 28.69 16.91 -26.15
CA LEU A 120 29.51 15.83 -26.67
C LEU A 120 30.88 16.38 -27.12
N ASP A 121 31.94 15.58 -26.95
CA ASP A 121 33.26 15.94 -27.44
C ASP A 121 33.28 15.89 -29.00
N PRO A 122 33.99 16.81 -29.70
CA PRO A 122 34.10 16.75 -31.16
C PRO A 122 34.81 15.47 -31.65
N GLY A 123 34.27 14.80 -32.66
CA GLY A 123 34.81 13.53 -33.15
C GLY A 123 33.88 12.83 -34.13
N THR A 124 34.33 11.69 -34.70
CA THR A 124 33.46 10.82 -35.50
C THR A 124 33.21 9.52 -34.75
N TYR A 125 31.95 9.27 -34.40
CA TYR A 125 31.54 8.17 -33.53
C TYR A 125 30.80 7.11 -34.33
N SER A 126 31.02 5.83 -34.02
CA SER A 126 30.09 4.77 -34.42
C SER A 126 28.82 4.86 -33.58
N ARG A 127 27.74 4.16 -33.96
CA ARG A 127 26.50 4.12 -33.15
C ARG A 127 26.75 3.76 -31.69
N ALA A 128 27.57 2.74 -31.43
CA ALA A 128 27.93 2.35 -30.06
C ALA A 128 28.82 3.41 -29.37
N GLY A 129 29.82 3.94 -30.09
CA GLY A 129 30.70 4.98 -29.54
C GLY A 129 29.96 6.27 -29.16
N LEU A 130 28.87 6.59 -29.86
CA LEU A 130 28.03 7.74 -29.57
C LEU A 130 27.22 7.56 -28.26
N ILE A 131 26.78 6.33 -27.98
CA ILE A 131 26.14 5.97 -26.70
C ILE A 131 27.14 6.00 -25.54
N ASP A 132 28.36 5.52 -25.78
CA ASP A 132 29.43 5.56 -24.78
C ASP A 132 29.80 6.99 -24.41
N GLU A 133 29.90 7.89 -25.41
CA GLU A 133 30.15 9.31 -25.18
C GLU A 133 29.00 9.99 -24.43
N LEU A 134 27.74 9.68 -24.77
CA LEU A 134 26.57 10.17 -24.01
C LEU A 134 26.61 9.75 -22.54
N ASN A 135 26.85 8.46 -22.27
CA ASN A 135 26.94 7.94 -20.91
C ASN A 135 28.12 8.55 -20.13
N LYS A 136 29.25 8.78 -20.79
CA LYS A 136 30.40 9.47 -20.20
C LYS A 136 30.05 10.90 -19.78
N GLN A 137 29.33 11.66 -20.62
CA GLN A 137 28.93 13.02 -20.28
C GLN A 137 27.83 13.06 -19.21
N PHE A 138 26.88 12.11 -19.20
CA PHE A 138 25.91 11.96 -18.10
C PHE A 138 26.61 11.74 -16.76
N ALA A 139 27.58 10.83 -16.72
CA ALA A 139 28.35 10.57 -15.50
C ALA A 139 29.16 11.79 -15.04
N LYS A 140 29.78 12.52 -15.98
CA LYS A 140 30.55 13.74 -15.70
C LYS A 140 29.67 14.87 -15.13
N GLY A 141 28.44 15.00 -15.63
CA GLY A 141 27.46 15.99 -15.15
C GLY A 141 26.68 15.54 -13.90
N GLY A 142 26.90 14.32 -13.40
CA GLY A 142 26.14 13.77 -12.27
C GLY A 142 24.66 13.55 -12.58
N HIS A 143 24.31 13.36 -13.85
CA HIS A 143 22.92 13.18 -14.28
C HIS A 143 22.51 11.72 -14.14
N ASN A 144 21.36 11.47 -13.51
CA ASN A 144 20.85 10.13 -13.24
C ASN A 144 20.06 9.55 -14.43
N VAL A 145 20.71 9.47 -15.59
CA VAL A 145 20.17 8.92 -16.85
C VAL A 145 21.24 8.07 -17.52
N LYS A 146 20.81 7.00 -18.20
CA LYS A 146 21.63 6.13 -19.00
C LYS A 146 21.11 6.05 -20.43
N ALA A 147 22.00 6.17 -21.40
CA ALA A 147 21.74 5.88 -22.81
C ALA A 147 22.04 4.41 -23.15
N SER A 148 21.22 3.84 -24.02
CA SER A 148 21.36 2.49 -24.56
C SER A 148 20.79 2.39 -25.98
N LEU A 149 21.05 1.28 -26.67
CA LEU A 149 20.46 0.97 -27.97
C LEU A 149 19.34 -0.05 -27.81
N THR A 150 18.16 0.25 -28.33
CA THR A 150 17.09 -0.72 -28.55
C THR A 150 16.96 -0.92 -30.06
N GLY A 151 17.60 -1.96 -30.59
CA GLY A 151 17.83 -2.07 -32.02
C GLY A 151 18.80 -0.97 -32.49
N ASN A 152 18.38 -0.16 -33.48
CA ASN A 152 19.13 1.00 -33.96
C ASN A 152 18.64 2.33 -33.36
N HIS A 153 17.73 2.29 -32.38
CA HIS A 153 17.16 3.46 -31.73
C HIS A 153 17.90 3.81 -30.43
N LEU A 154 18.04 5.10 -30.16
CA LEU A 154 18.51 5.60 -28.87
C LEU A 154 17.40 5.43 -27.82
N THR A 155 17.71 4.77 -26.71
CA THR A 155 16.84 4.68 -25.53
C THR A 155 17.53 5.34 -24.35
N LEU A 156 16.84 6.29 -23.72
CA LEU A 156 17.25 6.96 -22.50
C LEU A 156 16.41 6.43 -21.34
N THR A 157 17.06 6.01 -20.26
CA THR A 157 16.39 5.46 -19.07
C THR A 157 16.93 6.13 -17.81
N THR A 158 16.04 6.54 -16.91
CA THR A 158 16.45 7.08 -15.61
C THR A 158 17.18 6.03 -14.77
N THR A 159 18.12 6.46 -13.93
CA THR A 159 18.87 5.57 -13.01
C THR A 159 18.55 5.81 -11.54
N LEU A 160 17.72 6.81 -11.22
CA LEU A 160 17.20 7.05 -9.87
C LEU A 160 16.14 6.01 -9.53
N SER A 161 16.27 5.36 -8.37
CA SER A 161 15.31 4.40 -7.85
C SER A 161 15.03 4.67 -6.38
N GLY A 162 13.75 4.69 -5.97
CA GLY A 162 13.36 4.69 -4.56
C GLY A 162 13.63 6.00 -3.83
N THR A 163 13.64 7.14 -4.53
CA THR A 163 13.84 8.47 -3.94
C THR A 163 12.55 9.26 -3.75
N SER A 164 11.37 8.68 -3.99
CA SER A 164 10.07 9.38 -3.90
C SER A 164 10.02 10.64 -4.79
N GLN A 165 10.66 10.59 -5.96
CA GLN A 165 10.64 11.69 -6.93
C GLN A 165 9.87 11.24 -8.16
N LYS A 166 9.11 12.14 -8.79
CA LYS A 166 8.53 11.86 -10.11
C LYS A 166 9.67 11.56 -11.09
N LEU A 167 9.85 10.29 -11.41
CA LEU A 167 10.73 9.84 -12.48
C LEU A 167 10.12 10.32 -13.79
N SER A 168 10.62 11.42 -14.34
CA SER A 168 10.12 11.93 -15.63
C SER A 168 11.28 12.24 -16.57
N LEU A 169 11.07 11.89 -17.82
CA LEU A 169 11.98 12.19 -18.90
C LEU A 169 11.17 12.84 -20.02
N ASP A 170 11.43 14.11 -20.30
CA ASP A 170 10.83 14.84 -21.42
C ASP A 170 11.95 15.25 -22.39
N VAL A 171 11.90 14.71 -23.61
CA VAL A 171 12.83 15.02 -24.69
C VAL A 171 12.10 15.88 -25.71
N ARG A 172 12.60 17.11 -25.91
CA ARG A 172 12.13 18.06 -26.93
C ARG A 172 13.25 18.47 -27.86
N THR A 173 13.04 18.34 -29.16
CA THR A 173 14.04 18.74 -30.19
C THR A 173 13.74 20.09 -30.84
N ARG A 174 12.55 20.67 -30.64
CA ARG A 174 12.10 21.95 -31.26
C ARG A 174 12.92 23.20 -30.93
N TYR A 175 13.60 23.21 -29.78
CA TYR A 175 14.23 24.42 -29.24
C TYR A 175 15.66 24.14 -28.77
N ASN A 176 16.59 24.35 -29.69
CA ASN A 176 18.05 24.43 -29.50
C ASN A 176 18.81 23.13 -29.28
N GLY A 177 19.84 22.95 -30.11
CA GLY A 177 20.90 21.96 -29.97
C GLY A 177 21.07 21.14 -31.24
N GLY A 178 22.04 21.50 -32.10
CA GLY A 178 22.34 20.72 -33.29
C GLY A 178 22.73 19.26 -32.98
N GLY A 179 23.01 18.91 -31.72
CA GLY A 179 23.37 17.54 -31.34
C GLY A 179 22.26 16.52 -31.51
N TRP A 180 20.99 16.93 -31.53
CA TRP A 180 19.89 16.00 -31.82
C TRP A 180 19.83 15.57 -33.29
N GLU A 181 20.41 16.33 -34.22
CA GLU A 181 20.47 16.00 -35.66
C GLU A 181 21.05 14.60 -35.92
N ALA A 182 22.04 14.22 -35.11
CA ALA A 182 22.67 12.90 -35.15
C ALA A 182 21.73 11.73 -34.82
N PHE A 183 20.63 11.98 -34.09
CA PHE A 183 19.76 10.97 -33.49
C PHE A 183 18.33 10.97 -34.03
N VAL A 184 17.84 12.07 -34.62
CA VAL A 184 16.44 12.18 -35.11
C VAL A 184 16.30 12.41 -36.62
N GLY A 185 17.41 12.59 -37.36
CA GLY A 185 17.38 12.80 -38.81
C GLY A 185 16.96 14.21 -39.25
N LEU A 186 16.85 14.42 -40.57
CA LEU A 186 16.50 15.69 -41.22
C LEU A 186 15.35 15.50 -42.21
N ASP A 187 14.36 16.40 -42.20
CA ASP A 187 13.28 16.47 -43.18
C ASP A 187 13.57 17.56 -44.24
N PRO A 188 13.35 17.28 -45.55
CA PRO A 188 13.47 18.29 -46.59
C PRO A 188 12.23 19.18 -46.63
N THR A 189 12.37 20.46 -46.29
CA THR A 189 11.28 21.45 -46.36
C THR A 189 11.57 22.51 -47.44
N PRO A 190 10.55 23.03 -48.14
CA PRO A 190 10.71 24.17 -49.04
C PRO A 190 11.12 25.40 -48.21
N VAL A 191 12.31 25.93 -48.44
CA VAL A 191 12.81 27.16 -47.81
C VAL A 191 12.60 28.30 -48.80
N ALA A 192 11.99 29.40 -48.36
CA ALA A 192 11.84 30.55 -49.24
C ALA A 192 13.21 31.14 -49.63
N PRO A 193 13.41 31.61 -50.88
CA PRO A 193 14.59 32.39 -51.21
C PRO A 193 14.60 33.64 -50.30
N SER A 194 15.63 33.79 -49.46
CA SER A 194 15.78 35.00 -48.66
C SER A 194 16.48 36.08 -49.50
N MET A 195 16.02 37.32 -49.36
CA MET A 195 16.85 38.46 -49.73
C MET A 195 18.10 38.41 -48.83
N PRO A 196 19.30 38.82 -49.31
CA PRO A 196 20.34 39.17 -48.39
C PRO A 196 19.83 40.35 -47.56
N ASP A 197 19.50 40.08 -46.30
CA ASP A 197 19.11 41.13 -45.37
C ASP A 197 20.27 42.10 -45.25
N TYR A 198 20.00 43.38 -45.43
CA TYR A 198 20.92 44.40 -44.97
C TYR A 198 20.94 44.33 -43.46
N ALA A 199 22.13 44.17 -42.90
CA ALA A 199 22.25 44.05 -41.46
C ALA A 199 21.94 45.41 -40.81
N HIS A 200 20.97 45.44 -39.90
CA HIS A 200 20.58 46.64 -39.18
C HIS A 200 20.90 46.48 -37.71
N LEU A 201 21.54 47.48 -37.11
CA LEU A 201 21.79 47.59 -35.69
C LEU A 201 20.98 48.75 -35.14
N ARG A 202 19.87 48.44 -34.47
CA ARG A 202 19.01 49.45 -33.84
C ARG A 202 19.26 49.48 -32.36
N GLY A 203 19.48 50.69 -31.83
CA GLY A 203 19.59 50.88 -30.40
C GLY A 203 18.24 50.75 -29.73
N GLU A 204 18.18 49.96 -28.66
CA GLU A 204 17.00 49.85 -27.80
C GLU A 204 16.97 50.91 -26.68
N ASN A 205 18.08 51.61 -26.45
CA ASN A 205 18.14 52.69 -25.48
C ASN A 205 17.78 54.04 -26.14
N GLU A 206 16.88 54.76 -25.48
CA GLU A 206 16.56 56.14 -25.81
C GLU A 206 17.37 57.11 -24.96
N PHE A 207 18.06 58.07 -25.59
CA PHE A 207 18.89 59.07 -24.91
C PHE A 207 18.53 60.49 -25.32
N THR A 208 18.50 61.39 -24.34
CA THR A 208 18.57 62.84 -24.57
C THR A 208 20.01 63.32 -24.68
N ASN A 209 20.91 62.70 -23.91
CA ASN A 209 22.36 62.89 -23.93
C ASN A 209 23.06 61.59 -23.45
N ILE A 210 24.22 61.29 -23.99
CA ILE A 210 25.00 60.08 -23.66
C ILE A 210 26.42 60.43 -23.26
N THR A 211 26.88 59.93 -22.11
CA THR A 211 28.23 60.17 -21.61
C THR A 211 29.11 58.97 -21.90
N LEU A 212 30.13 59.17 -22.73
CA LEU A 212 31.16 58.15 -22.97
C LEU A 212 32.38 58.39 -22.06
N ASP A 213 32.92 57.31 -21.52
CA ASP A 213 34.14 57.24 -20.73
C ASP A 213 34.99 56.01 -21.14
N ASN A 214 36.13 55.80 -20.47
CA ASN A 214 37.06 54.71 -20.80
C ASN A 214 36.48 53.30 -20.59
N THR A 215 35.30 53.18 -19.96
CA THR A 215 34.62 51.91 -19.73
C THR A 215 33.56 51.60 -20.78
N ASN A 216 33.15 52.56 -21.63
CA ASN A 216 32.06 52.39 -22.59
C ASN A 216 32.28 53.06 -23.97
N ASN A 217 33.51 53.49 -24.29
CA ASN A 217 33.82 54.24 -25.52
C ASN A 217 34.37 53.39 -26.69
N ASN A 218 34.41 52.05 -26.58
CA ASN A 218 34.96 51.19 -27.62
C ASN A 218 33.90 50.33 -28.33
N PHE A 219 33.84 50.45 -29.66
CA PHE A 219 32.91 49.75 -30.53
C PHE A 219 33.64 48.88 -31.55
N GLU A 220 33.50 47.56 -31.42
CA GLU A 220 34.18 46.58 -32.27
C GLU A 220 33.15 45.68 -32.97
N PHE A 221 33.30 45.53 -34.29
CA PHE A 221 32.49 44.63 -35.11
C PHE A 221 33.29 44.13 -36.32
N GLU A 222 32.86 43.02 -36.92
CA GLU A 222 33.43 42.45 -38.14
C GLU A 222 32.35 42.41 -39.22
N LEU A 223 32.72 42.77 -40.45
CA LEU A 223 31.86 42.65 -41.62
C LEU A 223 31.93 41.23 -42.20
N ASP A 224 30.93 40.84 -42.99
CA ASP A 224 30.86 39.51 -43.62
C ASP A 224 32.06 39.21 -44.54
N ASP A 225 32.69 40.25 -45.10
CA ASP A 225 33.92 40.14 -45.90
C ASP A 225 35.20 39.88 -45.06
N GLY A 226 35.07 39.85 -43.73
CA GLY A 226 36.16 39.65 -42.77
C GLY A 226 36.86 40.95 -42.34
N THR A 227 36.41 42.11 -42.82
CA THR A 227 36.94 43.41 -42.40
C THR A 227 36.57 43.68 -40.94
N LYS A 228 37.57 43.90 -40.09
CA LYS A 228 37.37 44.25 -38.69
C LYS A 228 37.37 45.77 -38.52
N CYS A 229 36.36 46.29 -37.84
CA CYS A 229 36.24 47.69 -37.46
C CYS A 229 36.33 47.81 -35.94
N ASN A 230 37.23 48.65 -35.45
CA ASN A 230 37.39 48.90 -34.02
C ASN A 230 37.49 50.41 -33.80
N VAL A 231 36.38 50.99 -33.34
CA VAL A 231 36.18 52.42 -33.18
C VAL A 231 36.27 52.79 -31.71
N THR A 232 37.19 53.69 -31.38
CA THR A 232 37.26 54.31 -30.05
C THR A 232 36.84 55.77 -30.15
N LEU A 233 35.82 56.17 -29.40
CA LEU A 233 35.33 57.55 -29.36
C LEU A 233 35.92 58.34 -28.18
N PRO A 234 36.09 59.67 -28.29
CA PRO A 234 36.53 60.51 -27.18
C PRO A 234 35.58 60.44 -25.96
N ALA A 235 36.14 60.43 -24.75
CA ALA A 235 35.37 60.48 -23.51
C ALA A 235 34.80 61.90 -23.29
N LYS A 236 33.51 62.08 -23.59
CA LYS A 236 32.73 63.32 -23.37
C LYS A 236 31.23 63.00 -23.41
N ALA A 237 30.41 63.98 -23.05
CA ALA A 237 28.97 63.92 -23.28
C ALA A 237 28.65 64.28 -24.75
N TYR A 238 27.84 63.45 -25.40
CA TYR A 238 27.36 63.64 -26.77
C TYR A 238 25.86 63.88 -26.78
N THR A 239 25.40 64.73 -27.71
CA THR A 239 24.02 64.61 -28.20
C THR A 239 23.93 63.44 -29.18
N LEU A 240 22.74 62.87 -29.37
CA LEU A 240 22.55 61.74 -30.27
C LEU A 240 23.00 62.04 -31.71
N GLN A 241 22.74 63.26 -32.17
CA GLN A 241 23.15 63.71 -33.51
C GLN A 241 24.67 63.91 -33.63
N GLN A 242 25.33 64.42 -32.58
CA GLN A 242 26.79 64.52 -32.54
C GLN A 242 27.44 63.14 -32.54
N LEU A 243 26.87 62.20 -31.78
CA LEU A 243 27.36 60.82 -31.73
C LEU A 243 27.20 60.11 -33.09
N ALA A 244 26.05 60.25 -33.75
CA ALA A 244 25.81 59.66 -35.07
C ALA A 244 26.82 60.16 -36.12
N ILE A 245 27.07 61.47 -36.15
CA ILE A 245 28.02 62.08 -37.09
C ILE A 245 29.45 61.63 -36.81
N GLU A 246 29.90 61.70 -35.55
CA GLU A 246 31.27 61.30 -35.20
C GLU A 246 31.48 59.80 -35.42
N LEU A 247 30.49 58.96 -35.10
CA LEU A 247 30.57 57.52 -35.34
C LEU A 247 30.59 57.20 -36.85
N GLN A 248 29.80 57.89 -37.68
CA GLN A 248 29.81 57.71 -39.15
C GLN A 248 31.19 58.03 -39.74
N VAL A 249 31.79 59.15 -39.32
CA VAL A 249 33.11 59.57 -39.82
C VAL A 249 34.17 58.53 -39.47
N VAL A 250 34.17 58.02 -38.24
CA VAL A 250 35.19 57.06 -37.82
C VAL A 250 34.99 55.70 -38.49
N ILE A 251 33.75 55.24 -38.64
CA ILE A 251 33.45 53.99 -39.36
C ILE A 251 33.84 54.12 -40.85
N ASP A 252 33.42 55.19 -41.53
CA ASP A 252 33.79 55.43 -42.95
C ASP A 252 35.30 55.45 -43.16
N SER A 253 36.06 55.95 -42.19
CA SER A 253 37.53 56.00 -42.24
C SER A 253 38.19 54.62 -42.16
N GLN A 254 37.52 53.64 -41.54
CA GLN A 254 38.05 52.29 -41.33
C GLN A 254 37.58 51.30 -42.40
N ILE A 255 36.31 51.37 -42.80
CA ILE A 255 35.72 50.39 -43.71
C ILE A 255 35.38 50.94 -45.10
N GLY A 256 35.52 52.26 -45.32
CA GLY A 256 35.17 52.92 -46.57
C GLY A 256 33.73 53.46 -46.60
N ARG A 257 33.52 54.54 -47.35
CA ARG A 257 32.21 55.19 -47.51
C ARG A 257 31.24 54.30 -48.28
N GLY A 258 29.96 54.39 -47.92
CA GLY A 258 28.88 53.72 -48.66
C GLY A 258 28.65 52.27 -48.23
N LYS A 259 29.24 51.83 -47.11
CA LYS A 259 29.04 50.49 -46.56
C LYS A 259 27.99 50.43 -45.45
N ILE A 260 28.10 51.35 -44.49
CA ILE A 260 27.20 51.51 -43.35
C ILE A 260 26.72 52.96 -43.30
N GLU A 261 25.44 53.16 -43.02
CA GLU A 261 24.83 54.46 -42.74
C GLU A 261 24.35 54.52 -41.28
N ILE A 262 24.69 55.61 -40.58
CA ILE A 262 24.30 55.86 -39.20
C ILE A 262 23.25 56.95 -39.18
N SER A 263 22.09 56.62 -38.63
CA SER A 263 20.93 57.50 -38.54
C SER A 263 20.38 57.53 -37.11
N THR A 264 19.45 58.44 -36.85
CA THR A 264 18.73 58.52 -35.58
C THR A 264 17.28 58.15 -35.80
N LEU A 265 16.79 57.17 -35.05
CA LEU A 265 15.39 56.76 -35.05
C LEU A 265 14.75 57.17 -33.71
N GLY A 266 14.04 58.29 -33.70
CA GLY A 266 13.56 58.89 -32.45
C GLY A 266 14.72 59.31 -31.56
N ASN A 267 14.75 58.83 -30.31
CA ASN A 267 15.83 59.06 -29.36
C ASN A 267 16.89 57.94 -29.34
N ALA A 268 16.90 57.04 -30.33
CA ALA A 268 17.85 55.93 -30.43
C ALA A 268 18.76 56.05 -31.66
N LEU A 269 19.96 55.45 -31.55
CA LEU A 269 20.93 55.38 -32.64
C LEU A 269 20.65 54.16 -33.52
N GLN A 270 20.72 54.30 -34.84
CA GLN A 270 20.54 53.23 -35.80
C GLN A 270 21.73 53.17 -36.75
N MET A 271 22.21 51.96 -37.05
CA MET A 271 23.22 51.71 -38.07
C MET A 271 22.69 50.70 -39.06
N ASP A 272 22.69 51.05 -40.34
CA ASP A 272 22.16 50.24 -41.42
C ASP A 272 23.28 49.90 -42.39
N ALA A 273 23.47 48.62 -42.70
CA ALA A 273 24.25 48.25 -43.86
C ALA A 273 23.52 48.75 -45.11
N ILE A 274 24.25 49.43 -46.00
CA ILE A 274 23.71 49.94 -47.27
C ILE A 274 24.36 49.27 -48.48
N SER A 275 25.20 48.26 -48.22
CA SER A 275 25.89 47.41 -49.20
C SER A 275 26.04 45.99 -48.64
N LEU A 276 26.16 44.98 -49.51
CA LEU A 276 26.29 43.58 -49.10
C LEU A 276 27.61 43.30 -48.35
N ASP A 277 28.68 44.03 -48.70
CA ASP A 277 29.96 44.00 -48.00
C ASP A 277 29.98 44.89 -46.75
N GLY A 278 28.85 45.54 -46.43
CA GLY A 278 28.60 46.26 -45.17
C GLY A 278 27.84 45.44 -44.12
N ASN A 279 27.46 44.20 -44.42
CA ASN A 279 26.72 43.34 -43.48
C ASN A 279 27.59 42.87 -42.31
N PHE A 280 27.01 42.78 -41.11
CA PHE A 280 27.70 42.34 -39.90
C PHE A 280 27.82 40.81 -39.84
N LYS A 281 29.04 40.32 -39.63
CA LYS A 281 29.31 38.90 -39.46
C LYS A 281 28.95 38.44 -38.05
N ASN A 282 27.85 37.69 -37.95
CA ASN A 282 27.44 36.89 -36.79
C ASN A 282 27.71 37.60 -35.45
N PRO A 283 26.83 38.50 -34.99
CA PRO A 283 27.17 39.59 -34.09
C PRO A 283 27.72 39.10 -32.74
N ASN A 284 29.03 38.89 -32.66
CA ASN A 284 29.79 38.86 -31.41
C ASN A 284 29.97 40.28 -30.83
N ILE A 285 28.98 41.15 -31.07
CA ILE A 285 28.94 42.53 -30.56
C ILE A 285 28.82 42.53 -29.02
N GLN A 286 28.58 41.35 -28.42
CA GLN A 286 28.50 41.13 -26.97
C GLN A 286 29.78 41.49 -26.17
N ASN A 287 30.90 41.82 -26.83
CA ASN A 287 32.14 42.22 -26.15
C ASN A 287 32.52 43.69 -26.27
N SER A 288 31.79 44.48 -27.07
CA SER A 288 32.01 45.93 -27.12
C SER A 288 31.33 46.63 -25.94
N SER A 289 32.10 47.48 -25.26
CA SER A 289 31.58 48.26 -24.14
C SER A 289 30.64 49.38 -24.58
N PHE A 290 30.84 49.91 -25.79
CA PHE A 290 29.94 50.87 -26.44
C PHE A 290 28.61 50.21 -26.81
N TYR A 291 28.63 49.01 -27.40
CA TYR A 291 27.43 48.31 -27.83
C TYR A 291 26.45 48.07 -26.67
N LYS A 292 26.95 47.58 -25.54
CA LYS A 292 26.13 47.34 -24.34
C LYS A 292 25.45 48.59 -23.81
N ASN A 293 26.16 49.72 -23.84
CA ASN A 293 25.66 50.96 -23.25
C ASN A 293 24.81 51.79 -24.22
N VAL A 294 25.08 51.73 -25.53
CA VAL A 294 24.42 52.58 -26.54
C VAL A 294 23.31 51.83 -27.28
N PHE A 295 23.51 50.55 -27.61
CA PHE A 295 22.57 49.80 -28.44
C PHE A 295 21.67 48.83 -27.66
N CYS A 296 22.04 48.39 -26.45
CA CYS A 296 21.26 47.41 -25.67
C CYS A 296 20.60 48.00 -24.41
N LYS A 297 19.39 47.54 -24.07
CA LYS A 297 18.76 47.82 -22.77
C LYS A 297 19.55 47.16 -21.64
N ASN A 298 20.00 47.93 -20.64
CA ASN A 298 20.62 47.37 -19.44
C ASN A 298 19.61 46.53 -18.65
N THR A 299 19.52 45.23 -18.91
CA THR A 299 18.89 44.28 -17.98
C THR A 299 19.94 43.74 -17.03
N SER A 300 20.30 44.52 -16.01
CA SER A 300 21.00 44.00 -14.83
C SER A 300 19.97 43.45 -13.85
N GLY A 301 19.70 42.16 -13.94
CA GLY A 301 18.97 41.43 -12.90
C GLY A 301 19.97 40.71 -11.99
N THR A 302 20.23 41.24 -10.81
CA THR A 302 20.84 40.47 -9.72
C THR A 302 19.79 39.51 -9.19
N HIS A 303 19.86 38.24 -9.59
CA HIS A 303 19.20 37.17 -8.84
C HIS A 303 20.10 36.82 -7.64
N THR A 304 19.92 37.52 -6.53
CA THR A 304 20.26 36.98 -5.21
C THR A 304 19.07 36.18 -4.69
N GLY A 305 18.69 35.14 -5.42
CA GLY A 305 17.89 34.05 -4.91
C GLY A 305 18.80 32.85 -4.85
N GLN A 306 19.12 32.37 -3.64
CA GLN A 306 19.60 31.00 -3.50
C GLN A 306 18.58 30.09 -4.19
N PRO A 307 18.99 29.13 -5.04
CA PRO A 307 18.07 28.15 -5.56
C PRO A 307 17.35 27.51 -4.38
N VAL A 308 16.04 27.78 -4.27
CA VAL A 308 15.22 27.08 -3.29
C VAL A 308 15.22 25.64 -3.75
N HIS A 309 15.88 24.78 -2.99
CA HIS A 309 15.65 23.35 -3.02
C HIS A 309 14.14 23.18 -2.86
N GLN A 310 13.42 22.91 -3.95
CA GLN A 310 12.14 22.25 -3.81
C GLN A 310 12.49 20.86 -3.28
N VAL A 311 12.27 20.70 -1.97
CA VAL A 311 12.28 19.40 -1.31
C VAL A 311 11.28 18.57 -2.10
N GLY A 312 11.76 17.48 -2.72
CA GLY A 312 10.89 16.54 -3.42
C GLY A 312 9.77 16.09 -2.47
N GLU A 313 8.56 15.93 -3.01
CA GLU A 313 7.43 15.44 -2.24
C GLU A 313 7.74 14.02 -1.75
N HIS A 314 8.08 13.89 -0.46
CA HIS A 314 8.17 12.61 0.21
C HIS A 314 6.75 12.12 0.50
N SER A 315 6.36 10.99 -0.10
CA SER A 315 5.09 10.33 0.15
C SER A 315 5.32 9.14 1.07
N TYR A 316 4.76 9.19 2.28
CA TYR A 316 4.75 8.12 3.27
C TYR A 316 3.31 7.66 3.49
N ASP A 317 3.05 6.37 3.31
CA ASP A 317 1.78 5.77 3.68
C ASP A 317 1.82 5.34 5.15
N GLU A 318 1.01 5.99 5.98
CA GLU A 318 1.00 5.79 7.42
C GLU A 318 0.69 4.34 7.82
N ALA A 319 1.58 3.73 8.61
CA ALA A 319 1.29 2.46 9.27
C ALA A 319 0.35 2.71 10.46
N PHE A 320 -0.82 2.08 10.45
CA PHE A 320 -1.79 2.21 11.54
C PHE A 320 -2.39 0.85 11.94
N ILE A 321 -2.86 0.78 13.18
CA ILE A 321 -3.62 -0.36 13.70
C ILE A 321 -4.86 0.13 14.46
N ILE A 322 -6.01 -0.48 14.17
CA ILE A 322 -7.33 -0.06 14.68
C ILE A 322 -7.87 -1.13 15.62
N GLY A 323 -8.30 -0.70 16.80
CA GLY A 323 -8.95 -1.53 17.79
C GLY A 323 -10.32 -2.06 17.34
N ARG A 324 -10.80 -3.07 18.05
CA ARG A 324 -12.11 -3.70 17.87
C ARG A 324 -13.03 -3.54 19.09
N TYR A 325 -12.61 -2.74 20.06
CA TYR A 325 -13.37 -2.39 21.25
C TYR A 325 -13.86 -0.95 21.15
N ASP A 326 -15.12 -0.70 21.50
CA ASP A 326 -15.67 0.64 21.59
C ASP A 326 -15.20 1.28 22.89
N VAL A 327 -14.22 2.19 22.80
CA VAL A 327 -13.63 2.87 23.96
C VAL A 327 -14.44 4.10 24.40
N THR A 328 -15.59 4.34 23.77
CA THR A 328 -16.48 5.48 24.02
C THR A 328 -17.76 5.09 24.76
N SER A 329 -18.16 3.82 24.71
CA SER A 329 -19.43 3.36 25.28
C SER A 329 -19.44 3.30 26.81
N ASP A 330 -18.35 2.85 27.42
CA ASP A 330 -18.22 2.68 28.87
C ASP A 330 -16.83 3.13 29.38
N PRO A 331 -16.71 3.62 30.63
CA PRO A 331 -15.41 3.88 31.24
C PRO A 331 -14.56 2.61 31.33
N ILE A 332 -13.28 2.72 31.01
CA ILE A 332 -12.32 1.62 31.01
C ILE A 332 -11.63 1.57 32.37
N GLU A 333 -11.77 0.46 33.08
CA GLU A 333 -11.15 0.24 34.38
C GLU A 333 -9.83 -0.52 34.22
N ILE A 334 -8.74 0.04 34.72
CA ILE A 334 -7.39 -0.55 34.72
C ILE A 334 -7.01 -0.92 36.14
N ALA A 335 -6.68 -2.20 36.34
CA ALA A 335 -6.19 -2.75 37.60
C ALA A 335 -4.75 -3.28 37.43
N SER A 336 -3.90 -2.92 38.40
CA SER A 336 -2.49 -3.31 38.43
C SER A 336 -2.34 -4.84 38.43
N GLY A 337 -1.50 -5.37 37.54
CA GLY A 337 -1.25 -6.79 37.35
C GLY A 337 -2.39 -7.59 36.72
N VAL A 338 -3.46 -6.93 36.24
CA VAL A 338 -4.63 -7.60 35.62
C VAL A 338 -4.81 -7.22 34.17
N ASN A 339 -4.89 -5.92 33.87
CA ASN A 339 -5.12 -5.38 32.54
C ASN A 339 -4.39 -4.04 32.34
N ASP A 340 -3.17 -3.96 32.88
CA ASP A 340 -2.31 -2.77 32.93
C ASP A 340 -1.19 -2.76 31.90
N LYS A 341 -0.84 -3.88 31.26
CA LYS A 341 0.25 -3.94 30.27
C LYS A 341 -0.28 -3.87 28.85
N PHE A 342 0.10 -2.83 28.14
CA PHE A 342 -0.19 -2.64 26.72
C PHE A 342 1.10 -2.74 25.92
N ILE A 343 1.14 -3.64 24.93
CA ILE A 343 2.35 -3.92 24.16
C ILE A 343 2.00 -3.87 22.67
N ILE A 344 2.78 -3.12 21.89
CA ILE A 344 2.72 -3.12 20.42
C ILE A 344 4.06 -3.61 19.90
N ASP A 345 4.05 -4.54 18.95
CA ASP A 345 5.29 -4.98 18.32
C ASP A 345 5.52 -4.13 17.06
N LEU A 346 6.60 -3.36 17.02
CA LEU A 346 7.00 -2.62 15.82
C LEU A 346 8.04 -3.45 15.06
N THR A 347 7.68 -3.88 13.85
CA THR A 347 8.56 -4.63 12.97
C THR A 347 9.06 -3.74 11.85
N TYR A 348 10.37 -3.73 11.63
CA TYR A 348 11.03 -3.07 10.51
C TYR A 348 11.68 -4.12 9.62
N LYS A 349 11.43 -4.00 8.32
CA LYS A 349 12.09 -4.77 7.27
C LYS A 349 12.84 -3.83 6.35
N SER A 350 14.15 -4.02 6.23
CA SER A 350 15.02 -3.17 5.42
C SER A 350 14.75 -3.30 3.92
N HIS A 351 14.96 -2.20 3.20
CA HIS A 351 14.98 -2.19 1.74
C HIS A 351 16.25 -1.49 1.21
N PRO A 352 17.01 -2.08 0.27
CA PRO A 352 16.90 -3.48 -0.20
C PRO A 352 17.09 -4.47 0.95
N SER A 353 16.49 -5.65 0.83
CA SER A 353 16.40 -6.63 1.91
C SER A 353 17.77 -7.01 2.48
N ASP A 354 17.97 -6.73 3.77
CA ASP A 354 19.13 -7.08 4.57
C ASP A 354 18.66 -7.65 5.92
N PRO A 355 18.63 -8.98 6.08
CA PRO A 355 18.15 -9.62 7.31
C PRO A 355 18.90 -9.23 8.59
N LYS A 356 20.09 -8.62 8.48
CA LYS A 356 20.85 -8.13 9.65
C LYS A 356 20.33 -6.79 10.17
N LYS A 357 19.59 -6.04 9.34
CA LYS A 357 18.97 -4.75 9.68
C LYS A 357 17.51 -4.90 10.09
N ASP A 358 16.88 -6.01 9.75
CA ASP A 358 15.51 -6.32 10.13
C ASP A 358 15.39 -6.51 11.64
N TYR A 359 14.33 -5.96 12.24
CA TYR A 359 14.07 -6.12 13.67
C TYR A 359 12.58 -6.14 13.98
N SER A 360 12.24 -6.74 15.11
CA SER A 360 10.94 -6.58 15.76
C SER A 360 11.19 -6.16 17.20
N LYS A 361 10.59 -5.04 17.63
CA LYS A 361 10.80 -4.45 18.94
C LYS A 361 9.46 -4.28 19.67
N PRO A 362 9.31 -4.84 20.88
CA PRO A 362 8.13 -4.61 21.69
C PRO A 362 8.18 -3.22 22.31
N LEU A 363 7.10 -2.45 22.15
CA LEU A 363 6.86 -1.19 22.81
C LEU A 363 5.90 -1.44 23.96
N GLU A 364 6.44 -1.72 25.16
CA GLU A 364 5.66 -2.03 26.36
C GLU A 364 5.36 -0.78 27.17
N VAL A 365 4.09 -0.63 27.52
CA VAL A 365 3.56 0.47 28.31
C VAL A 365 2.75 -0.10 29.47
N THR A 366 3.07 0.32 30.70
CA THR A 366 2.30 -0.02 31.90
C THR A 366 1.38 1.15 32.25
N ILE A 367 0.08 0.93 32.08
CA ILE A 367 -0.97 1.90 32.36
C ILE A 367 -1.23 1.93 33.88
N PRO A 368 -1.19 3.11 34.53
CA PRO A 368 -1.50 3.22 35.95
C PRO A 368 -2.92 2.72 36.27
N PRO A 369 -3.15 2.17 37.47
CA PRO A 369 -4.49 1.75 37.88
C PRO A 369 -5.43 2.96 38.00
N GLY A 370 -6.65 2.83 37.50
CA GLY A 370 -7.64 3.91 37.46
C GLY A 370 -8.78 3.66 36.47
N THR A 371 -9.69 4.63 36.35
CA THR A 371 -10.78 4.61 35.38
C THR A 371 -10.54 5.69 34.32
N TYR A 372 -10.58 5.31 33.05
CA TYR A 372 -10.22 6.17 31.92
C TYR A 372 -11.31 6.19 30.85
N THR A 373 -11.45 7.32 30.16
CA THR A 373 -12.14 7.37 28.85
C THR A 373 -11.17 7.00 27.73
N GLY A 374 -11.68 6.61 26.55
CA GLY A 374 -10.82 6.32 25.38
C GLY A 374 -9.83 7.45 25.05
N ASN A 375 -10.28 8.72 25.13
CA ASN A 375 -9.42 9.88 24.88
C ASN A 375 -8.34 10.09 25.97
N GLN A 376 -8.68 9.84 27.24
CA GLN A 376 -7.68 9.90 28.33
C GLN A 376 -6.62 8.81 28.18
N LEU A 377 -7.03 7.61 27.76
CA LEU A 377 -6.13 6.50 27.45
C LEU A 377 -5.21 6.84 26.27
N ALA A 378 -5.77 7.37 25.18
CA ALA A 378 -4.99 7.82 24.01
C ALA A 378 -3.94 8.89 24.39
N ALA A 379 -4.33 9.87 25.20
CA ALA A 379 -3.43 10.91 25.70
C ALA A 379 -2.33 10.37 26.62
N LEU A 380 -2.58 9.27 27.36
CA LEU A 380 -1.60 8.61 28.21
C LEU A 380 -0.64 7.72 27.40
N LEU A 381 -1.16 6.98 26.41
CA LEU A 381 -0.38 6.05 25.59
C LEU A 381 0.59 6.76 24.66
N THR A 382 0.18 7.86 24.02
CA THR A 382 1.01 8.61 23.05
C THR A 382 2.42 8.94 23.59
N PRO A 383 2.59 9.67 24.71
CA PRO A 383 3.93 9.99 25.20
C PRO A 383 4.71 8.76 25.68
N GLN A 384 4.03 7.74 26.24
CA GLN A 384 4.69 6.54 26.76
C GLN A 384 5.19 5.63 25.63
N LEU A 385 4.42 5.48 24.54
CA LEU A 385 4.85 4.75 23.33
C LEU A 385 6.02 5.46 22.64
N ASN A 386 6.00 6.79 22.55
CA ASN A 386 7.11 7.56 21.99
C ASN A 386 8.38 7.45 22.85
N ALA A 387 8.26 7.40 24.17
CA ALA A 387 9.39 7.11 25.05
C ALA A 387 9.99 5.71 24.79
N GLN A 388 9.15 4.70 24.48
CA GLN A 388 9.61 3.37 24.09
C GLN A 388 10.32 3.35 22.72
N LEU A 389 9.85 4.14 21.74
CA LEU A 389 10.57 4.29 20.46
C LEU A 389 11.98 4.85 20.68
N ALA A 390 12.09 5.92 21.47
CA ALA A 390 13.37 6.52 21.82
C ALA A 390 14.28 5.54 22.58
N ALA A 391 13.74 4.79 23.55
CA ALA A 391 14.49 3.77 24.29
C ALA A 391 15.00 2.62 23.40
N ASN A 392 14.30 2.32 22.32
CA ASN A 392 14.70 1.30 21.34
C ASN A 392 15.61 1.85 20.21
N ASN A 393 16.06 3.11 20.30
CA ASN A 393 16.84 3.82 19.27
C ASN A 393 16.15 3.89 17.90
N ILE A 394 14.82 3.94 17.88
CA ILE A 394 14.03 4.12 16.66
C ILE A 394 13.80 5.62 16.49
N THR A 395 14.49 6.24 15.53
CA THR A 395 14.42 7.67 15.23
C THR A 395 13.66 7.92 13.92
N GLY A 396 13.07 9.11 13.77
CA GLY A 396 12.36 9.50 12.56
C GLY A 396 10.85 9.28 12.58
N PHE A 397 10.32 8.60 13.60
CA PHE A 397 8.89 8.35 13.75
C PHE A 397 8.35 8.79 15.11
N GLU A 398 7.06 9.10 15.13
CA GLU A 398 6.25 9.29 16.33
C GLU A 398 5.01 8.39 16.26
N LEU A 399 4.65 7.77 17.39
CA LEU A 399 3.40 7.06 17.54
C LEU A 399 2.34 7.99 18.10
N LYS A 400 1.21 8.07 17.41
CA LYS A 400 0.03 8.80 17.85
C LYS A 400 -1.06 7.80 18.21
N ALA A 401 -1.54 7.87 19.46
CA ALA A 401 -2.74 7.16 19.87
C ALA A 401 -3.93 8.12 19.83
N GLU A 402 -5.03 7.73 19.20
CA GLU A 402 -6.26 8.51 19.12
C GLU A 402 -7.50 7.64 18.99
N VAL A 403 -8.69 8.22 19.20
CA VAL A 403 -9.97 7.53 18.99
C VAL A 403 -10.57 8.03 17.69
N GLY A 404 -10.81 7.13 16.74
CA GLY A 404 -11.49 7.49 15.47
C GLY A 404 -10.65 8.24 14.43
N GLY A 405 -9.32 8.10 14.42
CA GLY A 405 -8.43 8.83 13.49
C GLY A 405 -8.52 8.40 12.01
N HIS A 406 -8.64 7.10 11.75
CA HIS A 406 -8.73 6.49 10.43
C HIS A 406 -10.09 5.79 10.23
N ASN A 407 -10.53 5.72 8.97
CA ASN A 407 -11.74 5.01 8.57
C ASN A 407 -11.38 3.99 7.47
N THR A 408 -11.64 2.72 7.74
CA THR A 408 -11.34 1.61 6.82
C THR A 408 -12.38 1.45 5.71
N GLY A 409 -13.56 2.08 5.85
CA GLY A 409 -14.69 1.89 4.93
C GLY A 409 -15.34 0.50 5.02
N VAL A 410 -14.94 -0.35 5.97
CA VAL A 410 -15.51 -1.68 6.16
C VAL A 410 -16.87 -1.56 6.85
N ALA A 411 -17.92 -2.08 6.21
CA ALA A 411 -19.27 -2.06 6.77
C ALA A 411 -19.34 -2.82 8.11
N GLY A 412 -19.85 -2.14 9.15
CA GLY A 412 -19.95 -2.70 10.51
C GLY A 412 -18.68 -2.58 11.35
N ALA A 413 -17.61 -1.96 10.83
CA ALA A 413 -16.47 -1.58 11.63
C ALA A 413 -16.82 -0.42 12.57
N ILE A 414 -16.16 -0.38 13.73
CA ILE A 414 -16.39 0.64 14.78
C ILE A 414 -15.24 1.66 14.80
N ASP A 415 -14.65 1.94 13.64
CA ASP A 415 -13.40 2.69 13.52
C ASP A 415 -13.46 4.04 14.26
N ALA A 416 -14.57 4.77 14.13
CA ALA A 416 -14.81 6.06 14.78
C ALA A 416 -14.78 6.01 16.32
N ASN A 417 -15.09 4.86 16.92
CA ASN A 417 -15.19 4.68 18.37
C ASN A 417 -14.05 3.81 18.92
N ALA A 418 -13.15 3.32 18.08
CA ALA A 418 -12.05 2.46 18.46
C ALA A 418 -10.79 3.25 18.77
N LEU A 419 -9.98 2.75 19.71
CA LEU A 419 -8.61 3.22 19.91
C LEU A 419 -7.76 2.82 18.69
N GLN A 420 -7.03 3.77 18.14
CA GLN A 420 -6.18 3.61 16.97
C GLN A 420 -4.78 4.09 17.30
N ILE A 421 -3.78 3.40 16.75
CA ILE A 421 -2.38 3.76 16.91
C ILE A 421 -1.78 3.92 15.51
N THR A 422 -1.22 5.09 15.26
CA THR A 422 -0.65 5.46 13.96
C THR A 422 0.81 5.81 14.12
N LEU A 423 1.66 5.22 13.29
CA LEU A 423 3.07 5.56 13.16
C LEU A 423 3.18 6.67 12.12
N LEU A 424 3.54 7.87 12.58
CA LEU A 424 3.70 9.06 11.77
C LEU A 424 5.19 9.39 11.63
N GLU A 425 5.58 9.98 10.52
CA GLU A 425 6.92 10.54 10.42
C GLU A 425 7.09 11.78 11.28
N ALA A 426 8.11 11.75 12.13
CA ALA A 426 8.45 12.85 13.01
C ALA A 426 8.88 14.07 12.19
N THR A 427 8.49 15.26 12.65
CA THR A 427 8.86 16.53 12.01
C THR A 427 10.08 17.12 12.73
N LYS A 428 11.04 17.66 11.98
CA LYS A 428 12.22 18.31 12.58
C LYS A 428 11.78 19.53 13.41
N PRO A 429 12.31 19.72 14.64
CA PRO A 429 11.93 20.85 15.48
C PRO A 429 12.12 22.19 14.76
N GLY A 430 11.05 22.99 14.65
CA GLY A 430 11.08 24.32 14.03
C GLY A 430 11.09 24.35 12.50
N SER A 431 10.80 23.23 11.82
CA SER A 431 10.73 23.13 10.36
C SER A 431 9.48 22.37 9.91
N SER A 432 9.07 22.53 8.65
CA SER A 432 8.06 21.66 7.99
C SER A 432 8.68 20.38 7.42
N GLN A 433 10.01 20.22 7.53
CA GLN A 433 10.75 19.08 6.99
C GLN A 433 10.63 17.85 7.91
N LYS A 434 10.30 16.69 7.34
CA LYS A 434 10.30 15.38 8.03
C LYS A 434 11.73 14.89 8.29
N PHE A 435 11.91 14.02 9.29
CA PHE A 435 13.16 13.28 9.47
C PHE A 435 13.30 12.25 8.34
N GLU A 436 14.50 12.10 7.77
CA GLU A 436 14.77 11.01 6.82
C GLU A 436 14.89 9.70 7.59
N SER A 437 13.83 8.90 7.57
CA SER A 437 13.78 7.57 8.16
C SER A 437 14.55 6.55 7.32
N ALA A 438 14.94 5.42 7.92
CA ALA A 438 15.65 4.37 7.18
C ALA A 438 14.75 3.74 6.09
N PRO A 439 15.30 3.42 4.91
CA PRO A 439 14.52 2.83 3.82
C PRO A 439 14.10 1.40 4.15
N GLY A 440 12.79 1.15 4.22
CA GLY A 440 12.21 -0.13 4.58
C GLY A 440 10.72 -0.07 4.87
N THR A 441 10.15 -1.18 5.34
CA THR A 441 8.75 -1.29 5.71
C THR A 441 8.61 -1.38 7.22
N TYR A 442 7.84 -0.46 7.79
CA TYR A 442 7.48 -0.41 9.21
C TYR A 442 6.06 -0.94 9.38
N VAL A 443 5.90 -1.96 10.22
CA VAL A 443 4.62 -2.61 10.48
C VAL A 443 4.35 -2.58 11.97
N LEU A 444 3.21 -2.04 12.36
CA LEU A 444 2.66 -2.24 13.69
C LEU A 444 2.06 -3.65 13.75
N GLU A 445 2.88 -4.61 14.15
CA GLU A 445 2.44 -5.95 14.43
C GLU A 445 1.59 -5.97 15.71
N GLY A 446 0.60 -6.86 15.70
CA GLY A 446 -0.61 -6.78 16.53
C GLY A 446 -0.42 -6.41 17.99
N VAL A 447 -1.43 -5.77 18.56
CA VAL A 447 -1.45 -5.37 19.97
C VAL A 447 -1.55 -6.60 20.88
N ARG A 448 -0.73 -6.67 21.92
CA ARG A 448 -0.76 -7.72 22.95
C ARG A 448 -0.58 -7.12 24.35
N GLY A 449 -0.47 -7.99 25.34
CA GLY A 449 -0.42 -7.58 26.75
C GLY A 449 -1.80 -7.68 27.43
N SER A 450 -1.80 -7.57 28.75
CA SER A 450 -2.99 -7.76 29.57
C SER A 450 -4.06 -6.69 29.31
N ALA A 451 -3.66 -5.45 29.08
CA ALA A 451 -4.54 -4.32 28.76
C ALA A 451 -5.21 -4.44 27.39
N ALA A 452 -4.58 -5.12 26.42
CA ALA A 452 -5.08 -5.22 25.05
C ALA A 452 -6.50 -5.79 24.99
N SER A 453 -6.83 -6.71 25.90
CA SER A 453 -8.17 -7.29 26.02
C SER A 453 -9.24 -6.26 26.42
N SER A 454 -8.90 -5.28 27.24
CA SER A 454 -9.84 -4.29 27.78
C SER A 454 -9.94 -3.02 26.94
N ILE A 455 -8.93 -2.72 26.11
CA ILE A 455 -8.87 -1.45 25.37
C ILE A 455 -8.74 -1.59 23.86
N PHE A 456 -8.40 -2.78 23.35
CA PHE A 456 -8.12 -2.98 21.93
C PHE A 456 -8.93 -4.11 21.30
N TYR A 457 -9.20 -5.20 22.01
CA TYR A 457 -9.98 -6.32 21.49
C TYR A 457 -11.39 -6.35 22.07
N LYS A 458 -12.34 -6.88 21.28
CA LYS A 458 -13.71 -7.14 21.74
C LYS A 458 -13.69 -8.30 22.73
N THR A 459 -13.51 -8.01 24.02
CA THR A 459 -13.71 -9.00 25.08
C THR A 459 -14.95 -8.64 25.89
N ASN A 460 -15.78 -9.65 26.17
CA ASN A 460 -16.95 -9.49 27.01
C ASN A 460 -16.56 -9.93 28.43
N GLY A 461 -16.40 -8.99 29.34
CA GLY A 461 -16.21 -9.29 30.76
C GLY A 461 -15.46 -8.17 31.49
N LYS A 462 -16.05 -7.69 32.59
CA LYS A 462 -15.31 -6.88 33.57
C LYS A 462 -14.35 -7.80 34.34
N PRO A 463 -13.15 -7.35 34.71
CA PRO A 463 -12.28 -8.13 35.58
C PRO A 463 -12.99 -8.49 36.89
N GLU A 464 -13.10 -9.78 37.20
CA GLU A 464 -13.67 -10.27 38.47
C GLU A 464 -12.56 -10.74 39.41
N PRO A 465 -12.68 -10.51 40.73
CA PRO A 465 -11.73 -11.07 41.69
C PRO A 465 -11.76 -12.61 41.67
N SER A 466 -10.60 -13.23 41.89
CA SER A 466 -10.48 -14.70 41.99
C SER A 466 -11.44 -15.25 43.04
N TYR A 467 -12.23 -16.24 42.66
CA TYR A 467 -13.14 -16.93 43.57
C TYR A 467 -13.09 -18.43 43.40
N VAL A 468 -13.55 -19.14 44.42
CA VAL A 468 -13.81 -20.58 44.40
C VAL A 468 -15.19 -20.84 44.98
N THR A 469 -16.03 -21.53 44.22
CA THR A 469 -17.38 -21.93 44.66
C THR A 469 -17.41 -23.44 44.91
N GLY A 470 -17.88 -23.82 46.09
CA GLY A 470 -18.11 -25.21 46.46
C GLY A 470 -19.19 -25.87 45.61
N ALA A 471 -19.15 -27.19 45.50
CA ALA A 471 -20.18 -27.98 44.84
C ALA A 471 -21.35 -28.34 45.80
N GLN A 472 -21.06 -28.44 47.10
CA GLN A 472 -22.03 -28.79 48.14
C GLN A 472 -23.00 -27.64 48.40
N SER A 473 -24.30 -27.94 48.38
CA SER A 473 -25.32 -27.01 48.85
C SER A 473 -25.39 -27.05 50.38
N LEU A 474 -25.35 -25.87 50.99
CA LEU A 474 -25.52 -25.65 52.43
C LEU A 474 -26.98 -25.34 52.79
N THR A 475 -27.89 -25.41 51.81
CA THR A 475 -29.32 -25.16 52.00
C THR A 475 -29.90 -26.18 52.99
N GLY A 476 -30.34 -25.72 54.16
CA GLY A 476 -30.80 -26.57 55.26
C GLY A 476 -29.78 -26.75 56.41
N GLY A 477 -28.59 -26.16 56.29
CA GLY A 477 -27.52 -26.25 57.28
C GLY A 477 -26.64 -27.48 57.10
N VAL A 478 -25.52 -27.50 57.83
CA VAL A 478 -24.52 -28.57 57.79
C VAL A 478 -24.23 -29.09 59.19
N ILE A 479 -24.08 -30.41 59.28
CA ILE A 479 -23.66 -31.10 60.50
C ILE A 479 -22.18 -31.46 60.34
N PHE A 480 -21.37 -31.11 61.31
CA PHE A 480 -19.93 -31.38 61.37
C PHE A 480 -19.62 -32.51 62.37
N PRO A 481 -19.41 -33.76 61.88
CA PRO A 481 -18.91 -34.85 62.70
C PRO A 481 -17.61 -34.48 63.43
N PRO A 482 -17.32 -35.06 64.61
CA PRO A 482 -16.12 -34.74 65.39
C PRO A 482 -14.80 -34.86 64.61
N ASP A 483 -14.73 -35.78 63.66
CA ASP A 483 -13.56 -36.05 62.81
C ASP A 483 -13.51 -35.20 61.53
N LYS A 484 -14.57 -34.44 61.20
CA LYS A 484 -14.73 -33.67 59.96
C LYS A 484 -14.95 -32.16 60.16
N ARG A 485 -14.13 -31.52 61.02
CA ARG A 485 -14.33 -30.12 61.44
C ARG A 485 -13.34 -29.09 60.90
N THR A 486 -12.27 -29.49 60.24
CA THR A 486 -11.22 -28.54 59.83
C THR A 486 -11.26 -28.31 58.33
N LEU A 487 -11.42 -27.06 57.91
CA LEU A 487 -11.28 -26.62 56.51
C LEU A 487 -9.90 -25.99 56.33
N THR A 488 -9.15 -26.42 55.33
CA THR A 488 -7.86 -25.80 54.98
C THR A 488 -7.92 -25.21 53.58
N LEU A 489 -7.21 -24.12 53.34
CA LEU A 489 -7.04 -23.53 52.01
C LEU A 489 -5.73 -22.76 51.94
N LYS A 490 -5.30 -22.41 50.73
CA LYS A 490 -4.09 -21.62 50.51
C LYS A 490 -4.40 -20.39 49.68
N THR A 491 -4.03 -19.22 50.19
CA THR A 491 -4.20 -17.93 49.52
C THR A 491 -2.85 -17.30 49.25
N ASP A 492 -2.54 -17.01 47.99
CA ASP A 492 -1.25 -16.41 47.56
C ASP A 492 -0.01 -17.10 48.12
N GLY A 493 -0.08 -18.42 48.22
CA GLY A 493 1.02 -19.23 48.76
C GLY A 493 0.95 -19.49 50.26
N VAL A 494 0.11 -18.77 51.01
CA VAL A 494 -0.04 -18.88 52.47
C VAL A 494 -1.13 -19.88 52.83
N SER A 495 -0.78 -20.91 53.59
CA SER A 495 -1.73 -21.90 54.10
C SER A 495 -2.51 -21.38 55.30
N HIS A 496 -3.82 -21.61 55.28
CA HIS A 496 -4.78 -21.27 56.34
C HIS A 496 -5.56 -22.50 56.80
N SER A 497 -5.90 -22.54 58.10
CA SER A 497 -6.72 -23.59 58.73
C SER A 497 -7.85 -22.99 59.55
N TYR A 498 -9.07 -23.50 59.36
CA TYR A 498 -10.27 -23.03 60.04
C TYR A 498 -11.02 -24.22 60.65
N THR A 499 -11.10 -24.28 61.98
CA THR A 499 -11.77 -25.37 62.69
C THR A 499 -13.13 -24.93 63.23
N PHE A 500 -14.20 -25.55 62.71
CA PHE A 500 -15.56 -25.31 63.15
C PHE A 500 -15.78 -25.88 64.58
N THR A 501 -16.37 -25.08 65.47
CA THR A 501 -16.50 -25.43 66.90
C THR A 501 -17.85 -26.05 67.27
N LYS A 502 -18.92 -25.69 66.57
CA LYS A 502 -20.26 -26.26 66.78
C LYS A 502 -20.48 -27.54 65.96
N GLU A 503 -21.41 -28.37 66.40
CA GLU A 503 -21.82 -29.57 65.66
C GLU A 503 -22.74 -29.25 64.48
N PHE A 504 -23.55 -28.19 64.58
CA PHE A 504 -24.45 -27.74 63.51
C PHE A 504 -24.23 -26.25 63.23
N TYR A 505 -24.20 -25.90 61.95
CA TYR A 505 -24.22 -24.51 61.47
C TYR A 505 -25.27 -24.38 60.37
N ASN A 506 -26.06 -23.31 60.40
CA ASN A 506 -26.83 -22.93 59.22
C ASN A 506 -25.92 -22.26 58.16
N ALA A 507 -26.42 -22.11 56.94
CA ALA A 507 -25.62 -21.61 55.81
C ALA A 507 -25.02 -20.22 56.05
N ASN A 508 -25.75 -19.32 56.71
CA ASN A 508 -25.28 -17.97 57.02
C ASN A 508 -24.25 -18.01 58.15
N GLU A 509 -24.45 -18.82 59.18
CA GLU A 509 -23.48 -19.00 60.26
C GLU A 509 -22.13 -19.56 59.76
N VAL A 510 -22.13 -20.41 58.71
CA VAL A 510 -20.88 -20.85 58.07
C VAL A 510 -20.16 -19.67 57.41
N VAL A 511 -20.90 -18.79 56.72
CA VAL A 511 -20.33 -17.59 56.08
C VAL A 511 -19.81 -16.61 57.12
N ASP A 512 -20.60 -16.32 58.16
CA ASP A 512 -20.23 -15.39 59.23
C ASP A 512 -18.99 -15.89 59.97
N PHE A 513 -18.92 -17.19 60.28
CA PHE A 513 -17.74 -17.81 60.89
C PHE A 513 -16.49 -17.64 60.03
N LEU A 514 -16.59 -17.90 58.71
CA LEU A 514 -15.44 -17.78 57.82
C LEU A 514 -15.01 -16.32 57.64
N ASN A 515 -15.95 -15.38 57.51
CA ASN A 515 -15.63 -13.96 57.38
C ASN A 515 -14.96 -13.41 58.65
N ASP A 516 -15.46 -13.78 59.83
CA ASP A 516 -14.82 -13.44 61.11
C ASP A 516 -13.38 -13.97 61.16
N LYS A 517 -13.17 -15.23 60.77
CA LYS A 517 -11.83 -15.84 60.76
C LYS A 517 -10.90 -15.28 59.68
N PHE A 518 -11.41 -14.85 58.54
CA PHE A 518 -10.61 -14.18 57.52
C PHE A 518 -10.10 -12.82 58.02
N GLU A 519 -10.93 -12.09 58.76
CA GLU A 519 -10.60 -10.76 59.29
C GLU A 519 -9.74 -10.80 60.57
N HIS A 520 -10.07 -11.68 61.51
CA HIS A 520 -9.44 -11.74 62.83
C HIS A 520 -8.38 -12.84 63.00
N GLY A 521 -8.20 -13.70 61.99
CA GLY A 521 -7.15 -14.71 61.95
C GLY A 521 -7.67 -16.16 62.03
N ASP A 522 -6.94 -17.04 61.34
CA ASP A 522 -7.18 -18.48 61.30
C ASP A 522 -6.75 -19.19 62.60
N ASP A 523 -6.80 -20.53 62.64
CA ASP A 523 -6.38 -21.32 63.81
C ASP A 523 -4.91 -21.08 64.21
N ASN A 524 -4.09 -20.49 63.33
CA ASN A 524 -2.68 -20.12 63.55
C ASN A 524 -2.47 -18.60 63.68
N GLY A 525 -3.55 -17.81 63.81
CA GLY A 525 -3.50 -16.35 63.95
C GLY A 525 -3.20 -15.57 62.67
N LYS A 526 -3.29 -16.18 61.48
CA LYS A 526 -3.04 -15.52 60.19
C LYS A 526 -4.34 -15.02 59.56
N THR A 527 -4.40 -13.74 59.23
CA THR A 527 -5.52 -13.15 58.48
C THR A 527 -5.44 -13.50 56.99
N ALA A 528 -6.59 -13.48 56.31
CA ALA A 528 -6.68 -13.79 54.89
C ALA A 528 -7.47 -12.68 54.16
N PRO A 529 -7.00 -12.16 53.02
CA PRO A 529 -7.71 -11.16 52.22
C PRO A 529 -8.88 -11.77 51.42
N LEU A 530 -9.76 -12.49 52.10
CA LEU A 530 -10.87 -13.25 51.53
C LEU A 530 -12.22 -12.77 52.07
N VAL A 531 -13.28 -13.06 51.33
CA VAL A 531 -14.69 -12.88 51.71
C VAL A 531 -15.47 -14.14 51.34
N ALA A 532 -16.14 -14.74 52.32
CA ALA A 532 -17.12 -15.80 52.13
C ALA A 532 -18.50 -15.20 51.84
N SER A 533 -19.24 -15.87 50.95
CA SER A 533 -20.61 -15.54 50.57
C SER A 533 -21.36 -16.80 50.15
N LEU A 534 -22.68 -16.71 49.99
CA LEU A 534 -23.51 -17.78 49.43
C LEU A 534 -23.92 -17.43 48.00
N GLU A 535 -23.66 -18.35 47.07
CA GLU A 535 -24.12 -18.29 45.69
C GLU A 535 -24.96 -19.52 45.40
N ASN A 536 -26.27 -19.34 45.16
CA ASN A 536 -27.23 -20.43 44.97
C ASN A 536 -27.19 -21.49 46.11
N GLY A 537 -27.01 -21.03 47.35
CA GLY A 537 -26.92 -21.90 48.53
C GLY A 537 -25.60 -22.65 48.67
N ARG A 538 -24.58 -22.34 47.87
CA ARG A 538 -23.23 -22.93 47.95
C ARG A 538 -22.23 -21.91 48.48
N LEU A 539 -21.21 -22.37 49.19
CA LEU A 539 -20.16 -21.51 49.71
C LEU A 539 -19.27 -20.99 48.57
N LYS A 540 -19.22 -19.67 48.41
CA LYS A 540 -18.32 -18.96 47.50
C LYS A 540 -17.31 -18.15 48.31
N ILE A 541 -16.02 -18.40 48.09
CA ILE A 541 -14.93 -17.66 48.72
C ILE A 541 -14.27 -16.81 47.64
N THR A 542 -14.22 -15.50 47.82
CA THR A 542 -13.72 -14.52 46.85
C THR A 542 -12.58 -13.71 47.46
N HIS A 543 -11.58 -13.36 46.66
CA HIS A 543 -10.49 -12.49 47.08
C HIS A 543 -10.95 -11.02 47.17
N LYS A 544 -10.48 -10.25 48.16
CA LYS A 544 -10.87 -8.84 48.37
C LYS A 544 -10.39 -7.90 47.25
N VAL A 545 -9.30 -8.25 46.58
CA VAL A 545 -8.65 -7.46 45.53
C VAL A 545 -8.71 -8.20 44.19
N VAL A 546 -9.04 -7.49 43.12
CA VAL A 546 -8.98 -7.99 41.74
C VAL A 546 -7.52 -8.08 41.32
N GLY A 547 -7.07 -9.24 40.81
CA GLY A 547 -5.64 -9.50 40.65
C GLY A 547 -5.33 -10.94 40.28
N SER A 548 -4.06 -11.21 39.98
CA SER A 548 -3.51 -12.56 39.86
C SER A 548 -3.36 -13.24 41.24
N HIS A 549 -4.43 -13.23 42.04
CA HIS A 549 -4.49 -13.83 43.37
C HIS A 549 -5.01 -15.26 43.27
N THR A 550 -4.48 -16.15 44.11
CA THR A 550 -4.77 -17.58 44.05
C THR A 550 -5.53 -18.02 45.30
N ILE A 551 -6.61 -18.79 45.12
CA ILE A 551 -7.27 -19.54 46.18
C ILE A 551 -7.19 -21.01 45.78
N THR A 552 -6.34 -21.77 46.46
CA THR A 552 -5.94 -23.12 46.05
C THR A 552 -5.92 -24.08 47.24
N GLU A 553 -5.66 -25.36 46.98
CA GLU A 553 -5.48 -26.38 48.02
C GLU A 553 -6.65 -26.47 49.04
N ILE A 554 -7.90 -26.26 48.58
CA ILE A 554 -9.09 -26.47 49.43
C ILE A 554 -9.09 -27.92 49.92
N GLY A 555 -8.97 -28.10 51.23
CA GLY A 555 -8.65 -29.35 51.88
C GLY A 555 -9.18 -29.39 53.32
N GLY A 556 -8.57 -30.24 54.14
CA GLY A 556 -9.02 -30.50 55.50
C GLY A 556 -10.16 -31.52 55.57
N SER A 557 -10.53 -31.93 56.77
CA SER A 557 -11.55 -32.94 57.03
C SER A 557 -12.97 -32.45 56.81
N ALA A 558 -13.21 -31.13 56.91
CA ALA A 558 -14.50 -30.49 56.64
C ALA A 558 -14.77 -30.27 55.15
N LYS A 559 -13.79 -30.45 54.25
CA LYS A 559 -13.99 -30.16 52.81
C LYS A 559 -15.18 -30.89 52.21
N GLY A 560 -15.43 -32.15 52.62
CA GLY A 560 -16.56 -32.96 52.15
C GLY A 560 -17.90 -32.57 52.77
N VAL A 561 -17.87 -31.76 53.83
CA VAL A 561 -19.06 -31.24 54.53
C VAL A 561 -19.50 -29.91 53.95
N VAL A 562 -18.55 -29.01 53.65
CA VAL A 562 -18.86 -27.63 53.26
C VAL A 562 -18.53 -27.27 51.81
N PHE A 563 -17.70 -28.06 51.12
CA PHE A 563 -17.13 -27.64 49.84
C PHE A 563 -17.33 -28.65 48.69
N TYR A 564 -16.98 -29.92 48.87
CA TYR A 564 -17.01 -30.96 47.83
C TYR A 564 -18.04 -32.04 48.12
N TYR A 565 -18.60 -32.64 47.06
CA TYR A 565 -19.30 -33.93 47.19
C TYR A 565 -18.29 -35.06 47.38
N GLU A 566 -18.18 -35.59 48.60
CA GLU A 566 -17.47 -36.85 48.85
C GLU A 566 -18.40 -38.04 48.59
N ASN A 567 -18.61 -38.38 47.32
CA ASN A 567 -19.20 -39.69 46.98
C ASN A 567 -18.10 -40.76 47.02
N GLY A 568 -18.25 -41.72 47.92
CA GLY A 568 -17.45 -42.94 47.92
C GLY A 568 -17.53 -43.65 46.56
N ARG A 569 -16.39 -44.16 46.07
CA ARG A 569 -16.26 -44.87 44.79
C ARG A 569 -17.18 -46.10 44.74
N LYS A 570 -18.28 -46.01 43.98
CA LYS A 570 -18.89 -47.18 43.33
C LYS A 570 -18.80 -46.96 41.82
N GLY A 571 -18.35 -47.99 41.09
CA GLY A 571 -18.33 -47.97 39.62
C GLY A 571 -19.73 -47.63 39.10
N GLN A 572 -19.80 -46.94 37.96
CA GLN A 572 -21.09 -46.83 37.28
C GLN A 572 -21.31 -48.14 36.52
N ASP A 573 -22.39 -48.85 36.85
CA ASP A 573 -22.75 -50.08 36.18
C ASP A 573 -22.97 -49.83 34.68
N GLY A 574 -22.59 -50.81 33.85
CA GLY A 574 -22.81 -50.79 32.41
C GLY A 574 -24.29 -50.62 32.07
N PHE A 575 -24.58 -49.92 30.98
CA PHE A 575 -25.94 -49.76 30.50
C PHE A 575 -26.31 -50.98 29.65
N MET A 576 -27.27 -51.78 30.10
CA MET A 576 -27.71 -52.97 29.38
C MET A 576 -28.74 -52.60 28.31
N LEU A 577 -28.44 -52.88 27.05
CA LEU A 577 -29.38 -52.78 25.93
C LEU A 577 -30.03 -54.14 25.67
N GLN A 578 -31.35 -54.21 25.63
CA GLN A 578 -32.05 -55.38 25.09
C GLN A 578 -31.98 -55.34 23.56
N VAL A 579 -31.30 -56.31 22.95
CA VAL A 579 -31.00 -56.31 21.50
C VAL A 579 -31.62 -57.48 20.75
N GLY A 580 -32.26 -58.42 21.45
CA GLY A 580 -32.96 -59.56 20.85
C GLY A 580 -34.43 -59.65 21.27
N ALA A 581 -35.19 -60.49 20.57
CA ALA A 581 -36.63 -60.68 20.79
C ALA A 581 -36.96 -61.51 22.04
N LEU A 582 -35.99 -62.26 22.59
CA LEU A 582 -36.17 -63.12 23.75
C LEU A 582 -35.50 -62.51 25.01
N GLY A 583 -36.00 -62.86 26.19
CA GLY A 583 -35.40 -62.47 27.47
C GLY A 583 -33.93 -62.91 27.57
N ASN A 584 -33.12 -62.13 28.31
CA ASN A 584 -31.66 -62.32 28.50
C ASN A 584 -30.78 -62.12 27.25
N GLN A 585 -31.32 -61.62 26.15
CA GLN A 585 -30.54 -61.21 24.96
C GLN A 585 -30.11 -59.74 25.07
N GLY A 586 -29.23 -59.48 26.05
CA GLY A 586 -28.69 -58.16 26.34
C GLY A 586 -27.31 -57.90 25.73
N LEU A 587 -27.03 -56.63 25.42
CA LEU A 587 -25.70 -56.11 25.09
C LEU A 587 -25.32 -55.05 26.13
N GLU A 588 -24.23 -55.27 26.85
CA GLU A 588 -23.71 -54.29 27.78
C GLU A 588 -22.97 -53.16 27.05
N LEU A 589 -23.40 -51.92 27.28
CA LEU A 589 -22.68 -50.72 26.89
C LEU A 589 -21.88 -50.17 28.09
N PRO A 590 -20.54 -50.24 28.06
CA PRO A 590 -19.73 -49.72 29.16
C PRO A 590 -19.82 -48.19 29.23
N ARG A 591 -20.27 -47.63 30.36
CA ARG A 591 -20.37 -46.18 30.53
C ARG A 591 -18.98 -45.55 30.69
N LEU A 592 -18.63 -44.65 29.77
CA LEU A 592 -17.33 -44.00 29.76
C LEU A 592 -17.38 -42.65 30.49
N ARG A 593 -16.42 -42.40 31.39
CA ARG A 593 -16.13 -41.06 31.93
C ARG A 593 -14.89 -40.47 31.26
N VAL A 594 -15.10 -39.56 30.31
CA VAL A 594 -14.03 -38.77 29.70
C VAL A 594 -14.03 -37.38 30.30
N GLY A 595 -12.94 -37.03 30.97
CA GLY A 595 -12.71 -35.71 31.52
C GLY A 595 -11.22 -35.48 31.72
N THR A 596 -10.82 -34.22 31.83
CA THR A 596 -9.40 -33.86 31.97
C THR A 596 -8.75 -34.51 33.20
N ALA A 597 -9.51 -34.68 34.29
CA ALA A 597 -9.07 -35.40 35.48
C ALA A 597 -9.00 -36.93 35.28
N SER A 598 -9.94 -37.55 34.56
CA SER A 598 -9.91 -39.01 34.33
C SER A 598 -8.82 -39.41 33.34
N LEU A 599 -8.47 -38.53 32.41
CA LEU A 599 -7.35 -38.66 31.48
C LEU A 599 -6.01 -38.19 32.08
N LYS A 600 -5.97 -37.71 33.34
CA LYS A 600 -4.77 -37.19 34.03
C LYS A 600 -4.07 -36.03 33.30
N ILE A 601 -4.82 -35.26 32.50
CA ILE A 601 -4.33 -34.09 31.74
C ILE A 601 -4.69 -32.75 32.40
N ASN A 602 -5.39 -32.76 33.53
CA ASN A 602 -5.81 -31.55 34.28
C ASN A 602 -4.66 -30.80 34.99
N SER A 603 -3.42 -31.30 34.92
CA SER A 603 -2.25 -30.73 35.61
C SER A 603 -1.01 -30.64 34.69
N ILE A 604 -1.23 -30.44 33.39
CA ILE A 604 -0.15 -30.30 32.41
C ILE A 604 0.53 -28.92 32.56
N THR A 605 1.85 -28.90 32.50
CA THR A 605 2.65 -27.67 32.47
C THR A 605 3.78 -27.81 31.45
N ILE A 606 4.10 -26.72 30.76
CA ILE A 606 5.12 -26.66 29.68
C ILE A 606 6.22 -25.63 29.98
N SER A 607 6.33 -25.18 31.23
CA SER A 607 7.24 -24.11 31.65
C SER A 607 8.73 -24.43 31.54
N LYS A 608 9.11 -25.72 31.42
CA LYS A 608 10.49 -26.18 31.22
C LYS A 608 10.51 -27.37 30.25
N PRO A 609 11.62 -27.62 29.52
CA PRO A 609 11.73 -28.75 28.59
C PRO A 609 11.37 -30.11 29.22
N LYS A 610 11.82 -30.38 30.45
CA LYS A 610 11.46 -31.58 31.23
C LYS A 610 9.95 -31.72 31.44
N TYR A 611 9.25 -30.62 31.67
CA TYR A 611 7.80 -30.63 31.87
C TYR A 611 7.03 -30.77 30.55
N ALA A 612 7.54 -30.19 29.47
CA ALA A 612 7.01 -30.42 28.12
C ALA A 612 7.12 -31.89 27.70
N GLU A 613 8.24 -32.56 27.95
CA GLU A 613 8.40 -34.00 27.66
C GLU A 613 7.43 -34.87 28.49
N LYS A 614 7.23 -34.52 29.77
CA LYS A 614 6.24 -35.20 30.63
C LYS A 614 4.80 -34.91 30.19
N ALA A 615 4.52 -33.71 29.68
CA ALA A 615 3.24 -33.34 29.11
C ALA A 615 2.94 -34.17 27.86
N LEU A 616 3.89 -34.29 26.93
CA LEU A 616 3.76 -35.08 25.71
C LEU A 616 3.43 -36.55 26.03
N ARG A 617 4.19 -37.19 26.94
CA ARG A 617 3.87 -38.58 27.35
C ARG A 617 2.47 -38.75 27.92
N ARG A 618 2.01 -37.81 28.76
CA ARG A 618 0.67 -37.86 29.35
C ARG A 618 -0.42 -37.66 28.29
N LEU A 619 -0.16 -36.80 27.30
CA LEU A 619 -1.06 -36.60 26.17
C LEU A 619 -1.12 -37.85 25.29
N ASP A 620 0.01 -38.49 25.00
CA ASP A 620 0.06 -39.75 24.24
C ASP A 620 -0.72 -40.87 24.95
N GLU A 621 -0.53 -41.05 26.25
CA GLU A 621 -1.31 -42.00 27.06
C GLU A 621 -2.81 -41.70 27.02
N ALA A 622 -3.19 -40.42 27.14
CA ALA A 622 -4.59 -40.00 27.08
C ALA A 622 -5.22 -40.26 25.70
N ILE A 623 -4.47 -40.00 24.62
CA ILE A 623 -4.90 -40.27 23.23
C ILE A 623 -5.06 -41.78 23.02
N ASN A 624 -4.12 -42.59 23.50
CA ASN A 624 -4.19 -44.05 23.39
C ASN A 624 -5.41 -44.60 24.14
N MET A 625 -5.64 -44.15 25.38
CA MET A 625 -6.83 -44.52 26.14
C MET A 625 -8.13 -44.13 25.41
N LEU A 626 -8.21 -42.91 24.86
CA LEU A 626 -9.40 -42.48 24.12
C LEU A 626 -9.60 -43.32 22.86
N SER A 627 -8.52 -43.66 22.16
CA SER A 627 -8.54 -44.46 20.94
C SER A 627 -8.99 -45.90 21.21
N GLU A 628 -8.51 -46.53 22.28
CA GLU A 628 -8.96 -47.86 22.72
C GLU A 628 -10.46 -47.87 23.03
N ARG A 629 -10.96 -46.82 23.70
CA ARG A 629 -12.38 -46.69 24.01
C ARG A 629 -13.22 -46.45 22.76
N ARG A 630 -12.78 -45.60 21.83
CA ARG A 630 -13.43 -45.42 20.52
C ARG A 630 -13.48 -46.72 19.73
N SER A 631 -12.39 -47.49 19.72
CA SER A 631 -12.32 -48.80 19.08
C SER A 631 -13.36 -49.76 19.67
N THR A 632 -13.47 -49.81 21.00
CA THR A 632 -14.48 -50.63 21.70
C THR A 632 -15.91 -50.23 21.29
N TYR A 633 -16.22 -48.93 21.25
CA TYR A 633 -17.53 -48.44 20.83
C TYR A 633 -17.81 -48.70 19.34
N GLY A 634 -16.82 -48.58 18.47
CA GLY A 634 -16.95 -48.95 17.06
C GLY A 634 -17.22 -50.44 16.86
N ALA A 635 -16.56 -51.31 17.61
CA ALA A 635 -16.84 -52.74 17.60
C ALA A 635 -18.27 -53.06 18.07
N LEU A 636 -18.74 -52.37 19.12
CA LEU A 636 -20.11 -52.49 19.61
C LEU A 636 -21.14 -51.99 18.57
N GLN A 637 -20.85 -50.90 17.86
CA GLN A 637 -21.69 -50.41 16.77
C GLN A 637 -21.85 -51.46 15.67
N ASN A 638 -20.73 -52.04 15.18
CA ASN A 638 -20.76 -53.10 14.16
C ASN A 638 -21.60 -54.30 14.62
N ARG A 639 -21.49 -54.66 15.91
CA ARG A 639 -22.28 -55.74 16.49
C ARG A 639 -23.77 -55.39 16.53
N ILE A 640 -24.14 -54.15 16.87
CA ILE A 640 -25.54 -53.70 16.86
C ILE A 640 -26.11 -53.69 15.44
N GLU A 641 -25.34 -53.24 14.45
CA GLU A 641 -25.76 -53.26 13.03
C GLU A 641 -26.03 -54.68 12.55
N TYR A 642 -25.14 -55.63 12.88
CA TYR A 642 -25.35 -57.05 12.58
C TYR A 642 -26.59 -57.61 13.26
N LEU A 643 -26.78 -57.31 14.56
CA LEU A 643 -27.95 -57.75 15.31
C LEU A 643 -29.25 -57.17 14.74
N ASN A 644 -29.25 -55.92 14.31
CA ASN A 644 -30.41 -55.28 13.66
C ASN A 644 -30.74 -55.97 12.33
N ALA A 645 -29.74 -56.24 11.49
CA ALA A 645 -29.94 -56.97 10.24
C ALA A 645 -30.51 -58.37 10.48
N ASN A 646 -29.98 -59.09 11.47
CA ASN A 646 -30.48 -60.41 11.87
C ASN A 646 -31.92 -60.33 12.40
N ASN A 647 -32.23 -59.34 13.25
CA ASN A 647 -33.58 -59.15 13.77
C ASN A 647 -34.59 -58.81 12.67
N ARG A 648 -34.21 -58.00 11.67
CA ARG A 648 -35.06 -57.73 10.50
C ARG A 648 -35.34 -59.00 9.70
N ASN A 649 -34.33 -59.84 9.49
CA ASN A 649 -34.51 -61.13 8.81
C ASN A 649 -35.47 -62.05 9.60
N ILE A 650 -35.27 -62.16 10.93
CA ILE A 650 -36.17 -62.91 11.79
C ILE A 650 -37.60 -62.33 11.73
N ALA A 651 -37.76 -61.01 11.82
CA ALA A 651 -39.07 -60.36 11.75
C ALA A 651 -39.77 -60.66 10.41
N GLN A 652 -39.05 -60.59 9.29
CA GLN A 652 -39.59 -60.96 7.97
C GLN A 652 -40.02 -62.43 7.90
N ASN A 653 -39.20 -63.35 8.44
CA ASN A 653 -39.51 -64.78 8.46
C ASN A 653 -40.70 -65.10 9.37
N VAL A 654 -40.78 -64.44 10.52
CA VAL A 654 -41.91 -64.58 11.47
C VAL A 654 -43.18 -64.01 10.85
N GLN A 655 -43.13 -62.82 10.25
CA GLN A 655 -44.29 -62.23 9.57
C GLN A 655 -44.74 -63.09 8.38
N ALA A 656 -43.83 -63.63 7.59
CA ALA A 656 -44.17 -64.54 6.50
C ALA A 656 -44.78 -65.86 7.00
N SER A 657 -44.32 -66.36 8.15
CA SER A 657 -44.89 -67.55 8.79
C SER A 657 -46.25 -67.26 9.41
N GLU A 658 -46.44 -66.09 10.02
CA GLU A 658 -47.72 -65.63 10.55
C GLU A 658 -48.72 -65.43 9.41
N SER A 659 -48.32 -64.82 8.30
CA SER A 659 -49.17 -64.64 7.11
C SER A 659 -49.64 -65.98 6.56
N ARG A 660 -48.76 -66.99 6.48
CA ARG A 660 -49.15 -68.36 6.09
C ARG A 660 -50.17 -69.02 7.04
N ILE A 661 -50.18 -68.64 8.31
CA ILE A 661 -51.07 -69.23 9.33
C ILE A 661 -52.39 -68.46 9.44
N ARG A 662 -52.33 -67.13 9.44
CA ARG A 662 -53.48 -66.25 9.73
C ARG A 662 -54.17 -65.77 8.46
N ASP A 663 -53.41 -65.45 7.42
CA ASP A 663 -53.99 -64.84 6.23
C ASP A 663 -54.59 -65.93 5.33
N ALA A 664 -55.76 -65.66 4.77
CA ALA A 664 -56.44 -66.60 3.89
C ALA A 664 -55.83 -66.55 2.47
N ASP A 665 -55.73 -67.70 1.82
CA ASP A 665 -55.39 -67.76 0.39
C ASP A 665 -56.58 -67.24 -0.42
N MET A 666 -56.52 -65.95 -0.81
CA MET A 666 -57.58 -65.27 -1.55
C MET A 666 -57.97 -65.97 -2.84
N ALA A 667 -57.03 -66.68 -3.51
CA ALA A 667 -57.37 -67.41 -4.72
C ALA A 667 -58.27 -68.61 -4.39
N LYS A 668 -57.94 -69.37 -3.36
CA LYS A 668 -58.76 -70.50 -2.88
C LYS A 668 -60.10 -70.04 -2.31
N GLU A 669 -60.10 -69.01 -1.46
CA GLU A 669 -61.32 -68.45 -0.88
C GLU A 669 -62.24 -67.85 -1.94
N MET A 670 -61.71 -67.20 -2.98
CA MET A 670 -62.52 -66.68 -4.07
C MET A 670 -63.14 -67.80 -4.92
N VAL A 671 -62.43 -68.92 -5.14
CA VAL A 671 -63.01 -70.10 -5.79
C VAL A 671 -64.14 -70.68 -4.95
N GLU A 672 -63.94 -70.86 -3.64
CA GLU A 672 -64.99 -71.38 -2.76
C GLU A 672 -66.18 -70.41 -2.64
N HIS A 673 -65.90 -69.10 -2.58
CA HIS A 673 -66.92 -68.05 -2.59
C HIS A 673 -67.73 -68.03 -3.90
N LEU A 674 -67.07 -68.12 -5.06
CA LEU A 674 -67.73 -68.19 -6.36
C LEU A 674 -68.55 -69.46 -6.50
N LYS A 675 -68.03 -70.60 -6.06
CA LYS A 675 -68.77 -71.87 -5.99
C LYS A 675 -70.01 -71.72 -5.12
N ASN A 676 -69.89 -71.14 -3.92
CA ASN A 676 -71.02 -70.91 -3.03
C ASN A 676 -72.03 -69.92 -3.64
N LYS A 677 -71.57 -68.86 -4.30
CA LYS A 677 -72.43 -67.89 -4.99
C LYS A 677 -73.19 -68.52 -6.16
N LEU A 678 -72.51 -69.33 -6.98
CA LEU A 678 -73.15 -70.11 -8.04
C LEU A 678 -74.15 -71.11 -7.48
N LEU A 679 -73.82 -71.80 -6.38
CA LEU A 679 -74.76 -72.70 -5.70
C LEU A 679 -75.99 -71.96 -5.18
N THR A 680 -75.84 -70.77 -4.60
CA THR A 680 -76.96 -69.94 -4.16
C THR A 680 -77.80 -69.49 -5.36
N GLN A 681 -77.19 -69.02 -6.44
CA GLN A 681 -77.89 -68.59 -7.64
C GLN A 681 -78.61 -69.75 -8.35
N VAL A 682 -77.99 -70.94 -8.41
CA VAL A 682 -78.62 -72.17 -8.88
C VAL A 682 -79.77 -72.57 -7.96
N SER A 683 -79.60 -72.50 -6.65
CA SER A 683 -80.66 -72.80 -5.67
C SER A 683 -81.86 -71.87 -5.85
N GLU A 684 -81.63 -70.57 -6.03
CA GLU A 684 -82.67 -69.57 -6.32
C GLU A 684 -83.36 -69.84 -7.66
N SER A 685 -82.60 -70.14 -8.73
CA SER A 685 -83.17 -70.46 -10.04
C SER A 685 -83.98 -71.77 -10.02
N VAL A 686 -83.48 -72.79 -9.32
CA VAL A 686 -84.18 -74.07 -9.12
C VAL A 686 -85.43 -73.87 -8.28
N LEU A 687 -85.40 -73.06 -7.22
CA LEU A 687 -86.58 -72.69 -6.44
C LEU A 687 -87.60 -71.90 -7.28
N ALA A 688 -87.15 -70.96 -8.11
CA ALA A 688 -88.01 -70.21 -9.02
C ALA A 688 -88.67 -71.14 -10.06
N GLN A 689 -87.92 -72.09 -10.62
CA GLN A 689 -88.45 -73.09 -11.53
C GLN A 689 -89.41 -74.05 -10.81
N ALA A 690 -89.08 -74.51 -9.61
CA ALA A 690 -89.93 -75.34 -8.78
C ALA A 690 -91.23 -74.61 -8.40
N ASN A 691 -91.21 -73.30 -8.16
CA ASN A 691 -92.40 -72.48 -7.91
C ASN A 691 -93.26 -72.24 -9.17
N GLN A 692 -92.67 -72.31 -10.37
CA GLN A 692 -93.43 -72.22 -11.63
C GLN A 692 -94.13 -73.54 -11.99
N VAL A 693 -93.61 -74.69 -11.55
CA VAL A 693 -94.21 -76.00 -11.84
C VAL A 693 -95.66 -76.10 -11.33
N PRO A 694 -96.01 -75.72 -10.07
CA PRO A 694 -97.38 -75.66 -9.60
C PRO A 694 -98.28 -74.72 -10.41
N ASN A 695 -97.75 -73.54 -10.80
CA ASN A 695 -98.51 -72.56 -11.58
C ASN A 695 -98.82 -73.05 -13.00
N ARG A 696 -97.89 -73.80 -13.63
CA ARG A 696 -98.15 -74.45 -14.92
C ARG A 696 -99.18 -75.57 -14.80
N LEU A 697 -99.18 -76.31 -13.69
CA LEU A 697 -100.21 -77.30 -13.38
C LEU A 697 -101.59 -76.65 -13.18
N LEU A 698 -101.66 -75.49 -12.52
CA LEU A 698 -102.91 -74.73 -12.36
C LEU A 698 -103.47 -74.22 -13.70
N ASN A 699 -102.62 -73.75 -14.62
CA ASN A 699 -103.03 -73.36 -15.97
C ASN A 699 -103.47 -74.54 -16.85
N LEU A 700 -103.07 -75.78 -16.52
CA LEU A 700 -103.53 -77.00 -17.20
C LEU A 700 -104.88 -77.50 -16.67
N LEU A 701 -105.28 -77.02 -15.49
CA LEU A 701 -106.54 -77.36 -14.82
C LEU A 701 -107.66 -76.32 -15.08
N GLN A 702 -107.34 -75.18 -15.69
CA GLN A 702 -108.28 -74.20 -16.22
C GLN A 702 -108.50 -74.44 -17.72
#